data_AF-A0A642UPS9-F1
#
_entry.id   AF-A0A642UPS9-F1
#
_cell.length_a   1.000
_cell.length_b   1.000
_cell.length_c   1.000
_cell.angle_alpha   90.00
_cell.angle_beta   90.00
_cell.angle_gamma   90.00
#
_symmetry.space_group_name_H-M   'P 1'
#
loop_
_entity.id
_entity.type
_entity.pdbx_description
1 polymer ?
#
loop_
_entity_poly.entity_id
_entity_poly.type
_entity_poly.pdbx_seq_one_letter_code
_entity_poly.pdbx_strand_id
1 'polypeptide(L)'
;MEAATELPRFHFFPEFPKDIQLKIYERTDVPSVCRFYAACASDPAYKVTCKDAKYYFNRKVVEVTPEVVVTGDHRQIDFYTYSMLPPCDIRVTTPIGLLAMTKWHLTQVKAQSVSLIITNIFSQRVPCSLLGLGDNVVVLAIEGIIDGAIEIDPREFPLSVEKLTTSRTIFKVAPDLRHLTNLVSYDSDYDSYYDSSDPNNVRLSRISVFQLPSSLTTLNGNLWTNLSTSELPNFKHFRGHELADAFCNQVETANVWRFNPRGRFSKLREITVGRGYPSFKGCECPQLEKVKFCGYHGTDGRTQCDVSDLFTSAQQAQLVSLKGAALVVIDMAPFKNLEVLHMKLEKILTADFPLPPKLKELMIWSDFSVTGIPATLEVFVYSYDAQSASNVVVKSPNLRELRVYSVKCLTIDCPNLTSLNVWDANNLGALEVPNLEKLDVNRVPFPLIVHGAPFPLERLTRLNHLLLRGNHIPGSKPRFDRAQRVVIGHRLKSVTLDSMELSEVSISSDEVTIHNCSFENTPRIRATILTSPGMDFNTSDVVCRELECWSMPKRAVPQMVEKLIVDEYKRYRVLHSPFYGRLSDPSSFVLDGYNRLRSVFVHGYAPKKGLSYKLSFAASMKHLRIGVEALGNSAEIRFAEHTQLEHLECWALASKEQLGITEYPPSCYFPQGVRTETGTDYPGLQESKLRQHSRM
;
A
#
# COMPACT_ATOMS: atom_id res chain seq x y z
N MET A 1 -25.30 61.63 7.81
CA MET A 1 -25.65 60.27 8.28
C MET A 1 -24.84 59.30 7.44
N GLU A 2 -23.61 59.00 7.88
CA GLU A 2 -22.81 57.93 7.30
C GLU A 2 -23.25 56.63 7.97
N ALA A 3 -23.74 55.68 7.18
CA ALA A 3 -24.03 54.33 7.65
C ALA A 3 -22.68 53.63 7.88
N ALA A 4 -22.31 53.43 9.14
CA ALA A 4 -21.19 52.58 9.51
C ALA A 4 -21.51 51.14 9.06
N THR A 5 -20.90 50.71 7.98
CA THR A 5 -20.85 49.31 7.57
C THR A 5 -20.01 48.56 8.60
N GLU A 6 -20.68 47.90 9.55
CA GLU A 6 -20.01 46.94 10.44
C GLU A 6 -19.32 45.88 9.57
N LEU A 7 -17.98 45.87 9.61
CA LEU A 7 -17.20 44.78 9.02
C LEU A 7 -17.70 43.46 9.58
N PRO A 8 -17.86 42.41 8.75
CA PRO A 8 -18.29 41.11 9.22
C PRO A 8 -17.36 40.65 10.35
N ARG A 9 -17.93 40.42 11.53
CA ARG A 9 -17.18 39.84 12.66
C ARG A 9 -16.71 38.45 12.23
N PHE A 10 -15.42 38.31 11.98
CA PHE A 10 -14.81 37.00 11.79
C PHE A 10 -14.87 36.26 13.13
N HIS A 11 -15.67 35.20 13.20
CA HIS A 11 -15.67 34.31 14.35
C HIS A 11 -14.33 33.60 14.42
N PHE A 12 -13.66 33.70 15.56
CA PHE A 12 -12.46 32.89 15.81
C PHE A 12 -12.87 31.42 15.96
N PHE A 13 -12.03 30.50 15.52
CA PHE A 13 -12.33 29.06 15.59
C PHE A 13 -12.82 28.57 16.99
N PRO A 14 -12.25 29.05 18.12
CA PRO A 14 -12.74 28.69 19.45
C PRO A 14 -14.17 29.12 19.78
N GLU A 15 -14.72 30.10 19.05
CA GLU A 15 -16.09 30.60 19.24
C GLU A 15 -17.13 29.72 18.56
N PHE A 16 -16.73 28.81 17.67
CA PHE A 16 -17.70 27.91 17.03
C PHE A 16 -18.33 26.98 18.07
N PRO A 17 -19.62 26.64 17.93
CA PRO A 17 -20.22 25.58 18.73
C PRO A 17 -19.43 24.27 18.60
N LYS A 18 -19.33 23.51 19.69
CA LYS A 18 -18.55 22.27 19.75
C LYS A 18 -18.90 21.28 18.64
N ASP A 19 -20.17 21.14 18.28
CA ASP A 19 -20.58 20.22 17.21
C ASP A 19 -20.06 20.68 15.84
N ILE A 20 -19.96 21.99 15.61
CA ILE A 20 -19.34 22.57 14.41
C ILE A 20 -17.84 22.34 14.42
N GLN A 21 -17.14 22.57 15.54
CA GLN A 21 -15.70 22.29 15.66
C GLN A 21 -15.39 20.81 15.36
N LEU A 22 -16.17 19.88 15.94
CA LEU A 22 -16.03 18.45 15.69
C LEU A 22 -16.31 18.09 14.23
N LYS A 23 -17.35 18.66 13.60
CA LYS A 23 -17.62 18.48 12.16
C LYS A 23 -16.47 18.98 11.28
N ILE A 24 -15.80 20.08 11.68
CA ILE A 24 -14.62 20.58 10.96
C ILE A 24 -13.46 19.59 11.08
N TYR A 25 -13.18 19.08 12.29
CA TYR A 25 -12.15 18.05 12.48
C TYR A 25 -12.46 16.77 11.69
N GLU A 26 -13.71 16.31 11.70
CA GLU A 26 -14.14 15.12 10.96
C GLU A 26 -14.03 15.28 9.44
N ARG A 27 -13.97 16.52 8.93
CA ARG A 27 -13.80 16.85 7.50
C ARG A 27 -12.37 17.26 7.13
N THR A 28 -11.49 17.38 8.11
CA THR A 28 -10.09 17.76 7.95
C THR A 28 -9.21 16.51 8.07
N ASP A 29 -8.10 16.44 7.33
CA ASP A 29 -7.16 15.33 7.48
C ASP A 29 -6.53 15.30 8.89
N VAL A 30 -6.22 14.10 9.39
CA VAL A 30 -5.69 13.90 10.75
C VAL A 30 -4.40 14.69 10.98
N PRO A 31 -3.40 14.67 10.07
CA PRO A 31 -2.18 15.47 10.24
C PRO A 31 -2.41 16.97 10.35
N SER A 32 -3.32 17.56 9.56
CA SER A 32 -3.68 18.97 9.69
C SER A 32 -4.30 19.30 11.04
N VAL A 33 -5.18 18.43 11.58
CA VAL A 33 -5.73 18.60 12.94
C VAL A 33 -4.63 18.47 14.00
N CYS A 34 -3.64 17.58 13.81
CA CYS A 34 -2.49 17.45 14.70
C CYS A 34 -1.62 18.70 14.70
N ARG A 35 -1.29 19.25 13.53
CA ARG A 35 -0.49 20.48 13.39
C ARG A 35 -1.23 21.69 13.97
N PHE A 36 -2.54 21.78 13.74
CA PHE A 36 -3.38 22.80 14.36
C PHE A 36 -3.36 22.69 15.88
N TYR A 37 -3.54 21.48 16.42
CA TYR A 37 -3.45 21.25 17.87
C TYR A 37 -2.08 21.66 18.42
N ALA A 38 -0.99 21.21 17.79
CA ALA A 38 0.37 21.53 18.21
C ALA A 38 0.65 23.03 18.22
N ALA A 39 0.14 23.76 17.21
CA ALA A 39 0.26 25.22 17.14
C ALA A 39 -0.55 25.95 18.22
N CYS A 40 -1.68 25.38 18.65
CA CYS A 40 -2.60 26.00 19.60
C CYS A 40 -2.40 25.55 21.05
N ALA A 41 -1.70 24.45 21.30
CA ALA A 41 -1.65 23.79 22.62
C ALA A 41 -1.07 24.68 23.74
N SER A 42 -0.19 25.61 23.38
CA SER A 42 0.44 26.55 24.32
C SER A 42 -0.37 27.83 24.53
N ASP A 43 -1.39 28.12 23.69
CA ASP A 43 -2.17 29.34 23.76
C ASP A 43 -3.41 29.17 24.67
N PRO A 44 -3.53 29.93 25.77
CA PRO A 44 -4.70 29.87 26.65
C PRO A 44 -6.04 30.10 25.94
N ALA A 45 -6.07 30.90 24.86
CA ALA A 45 -7.29 31.18 24.10
C ALA A 45 -7.87 29.94 23.42
N TYR A 46 -7.03 28.93 23.14
CA TYR A 46 -7.42 27.70 22.46
C TYR A 46 -7.61 26.52 23.40
N LYS A 47 -7.56 26.71 24.72
CA LYS A 47 -7.68 25.62 25.71
C LYS A 47 -8.96 24.78 25.55
N VAL A 48 -10.09 25.41 25.25
CA VAL A 48 -11.38 24.71 25.02
C VAL A 48 -11.31 23.91 23.73
N THR A 49 -10.81 24.52 22.66
CA THR A 49 -10.59 23.89 21.35
C THR A 49 -9.68 22.66 21.45
N CYS A 50 -8.55 22.76 22.17
CA CYS A 50 -7.66 21.64 22.44
C CYS A 50 -8.35 20.51 23.23
N LYS A 51 -9.26 20.85 24.16
CA LYS A 51 -10.05 19.83 24.88
C LYS A 51 -10.96 19.03 23.93
N ASP A 52 -11.56 19.69 22.95
CA ASP A 52 -12.44 19.03 21.97
C ASP A 52 -11.65 18.24 20.91
N ALA A 53 -10.49 18.75 20.48
CA ALA A 53 -9.56 18.00 19.63
C ALA A 53 -9.05 16.73 20.31
N LYS A 54 -8.86 16.72 21.65
CA LYS A 54 -8.53 15.50 22.39
C LYS A 54 -9.61 14.42 22.26
N TYR A 55 -10.90 14.79 22.28
CA TYR A 55 -11.98 13.84 22.04
C TYR A 55 -11.94 13.25 20.62
N TYR A 56 -11.54 14.07 19.64
CA TYR A 56 -11.31 13.61 18.27
C TYR A 56 -10.17 12.58 18.19
N PHE A 57 -9.02 12.83 18.83
CA PHE A 57 -7.87 11.93 18.80
C PHE A 57 -8.12 10.57 19.48
N ASN A 58 -8.98 10.51 20.51
CA ASN A 58 -9.36 9.24 21.15
C ASN A 58 -10.10 8.26 20.21
N ARG A 59 -10.52 8.71 19.02
CA ARG A 59 -11.26 7.90 18.04
C ARG A 59 -10.48 7.72 16.72
N LYS A 60 -9.23 8.19 16.67
CA LYS A 60 -8.41 8.22 15.45
C LYS A 60 -7.05 7.64 15.74
N VAL A 61 -6.52 6.90 14.77
CA VAL A 61 -5.13 6.47 14.76
C VAL A 61 -4.33 7.54 14.02
N VAL A 62 -3.27 8.05 14.66
CA VAL A 62 -2.38 9.04 14.06
C VAL A 62 -1.19 8.32 13.42
N GLU A 63 -0.98 8.53 12.13
CA GLU A 63 0.20 8.02 11.42
C GLU A 63 1.41 8.88 11.79
N VAL A 64 2.40 8.27 12.43
CA VAL A 64 3.62 8.92 12.92
C VAL A 64 4.83 8.29 12.27
N THR A 65 5.77 9.11 11.81
CA THR A 65 7.00 8.63 11.18
C THR A 65 8.24 9.13 11.93
N PRO A 66 9.30 8.31 12.01
CA PRO A 66 10.63 8.77 12.41
C PRO A 66 11.30 9.67 11.35
N GLU A 67 10.74 9.78 10.14
CA GLU A 67 11.31 10.61 9.06
C GLU A 67 10.92 12.09 9.14
N VAL A 68 11.63 12.94 8.35
CA VAL A 68 11.14 14.30 8.09
C VAL A 68 9.86 14.22 7.28
N VAL A 69 8.83 14.89 7.78
CA VAL A 69 7.58 15.10 7.04
C VAL A 69 7.66 16.41 6.28
N VAL A 70 7.45 16.37 4.96
CA VAL A 70 7.44 17.59 4.14
C VAL A 70 6.22 18.45 4.45
N THR A 71 6.37 19.75 4.25
CA THR A 71 5.28 20.69 4.51
C THR A 71 4.06 20.32 3.65
N GLY A 72 2.88 20.21 4.24
CA GLY A 72 1.64 19.89 3.51
C GLY A 72 1.44 18.40 3.18
N ASP A 73 2.30 17.50 3.67
CA ASP A 73 1.98 16.07 3.71
C ASP A 73 0.72 15.86 4.58
N HIS A 74 -0.28 15.19 4.03
CA HIS A 74 -1.58 14.95 4.65
C HIS A 74 -1.73 13.49 5.14
N ARG A 75 -0.66 12.68 5.04
CA ARG A 75 -0.67 11.26 5.39
C ARG A 75 -0.16 11.00 6.80
N GLN A 76 0.86 11.73 7.25
CA GLN A 76 1.57 11.46 8.51
C GLN A 76 2.13 12.73 9.18
N ILE A 77 2.55 12.60 10.44
CA ILE A 77 3.30 13.61 11.19
C ILE A 77 4.62 13.02 11.72
N ASP A 78 5.58 13.88 12.07
CA ASP A 78 6.81 13.44 12.75
C ASP A 78 6.58 13.24 14.25
N PHE A 79 7.52 12.54 14.91
CA PHE A 79 7.48 12.33 16.37
C PHE A 79 7.56 13.63 17.17
N TYR A 80 8.17 14.69 16.63
CA TYR A 80 8.22 16.00 17.28
C TYR A 80 6.82 16.60 17.41
N THR A 81 6.07 16.64 16.31
CA THR A 81 4.68 17.07 16.29
C THR A 81 3.83 16.18 17.21
N TYR A 82 4.05 14.86 17.17
CA TYR A 82 3.35 13.93 18.05
C TYR A 82 3.62 14.20 19.54
N SER A 83 4.84 14.58 19.92
CA SER A 83 5.19 14.87 21.32
C SER A 83 4.38 16.03 21.93
N MET A 84 3.76 16.86 21.10
CA MET A 84 2.89 17.96 21.51
C MET A 84 1.40 17.56 21.63
N LEU A 85 1.03 16.35 21.21
CA LEU A 85 -0.34 15.86 21.23
C LEU A 85 -0.68 15.20 22.58
N PRO A 86 -1.98 15.12 22.94
CA PRO A 86 -2.39 14.24 24.02
C PRO A 86 -2.15 12.77 23.65
N PRO A 87 -1.99 11.86 24.63
CA PRO A 87 -1.89 10.43 24.35
C PRO A 87 -3.08 9.95 23.53
N CYS A 88 -2.78 9.29 22.42
CA CYS A 88 -3.73 8.67 21.50
C CYS A 88 -3.10 7.45 20.83
N ASP A 89 -3.88 6.72 20.04
CA ASP A 89 -3.42 5.57 19.29
C ASP A 89 -2.57 6.04 18.10
N ILE A 90 -1.39 5.44 17.93
CA ILE A 90 -0.50 5.76 16.81
C ILE A 90 -0.20 4.54 15.95
N ARG A 91 0.03 4.79 14.66
CA ARG A 91 0.64 3.83 13.75
C ARG A 91 1.99 4.35 13.32
N VAL A 92 3.00 3.49 13.41
CA VAL A 92 4.38 3.80 13.03
C VAL A 92 4.85 2.76 12.02
N THR A 93 5.15 3.20 10.80
CA THR A 93 5.84 2.38 9.81
C THR A 93 7.30 2.79 9.80
N THR A 94 8.18 1.86 10.15
CA THR A 94 9.62 2.11 10.24
C THR A 94 10.36 1.07 9.41
N PRO A 95 11.24 1.47 8.47
CA PRO A 95 12.24 0.54 7.96
C PRO A 95 13.12 0.07 9.12
N ILE A 96 13.63 -1.16 9.01
CA ILE A 96 14.47 -1.78 10.04
C ILE A 96 15.69 -0.91 10.43
N GLY A 97 16.22 -0.14 9.48
CA GLY A 97 17.32 0.82 9.72
C GLY A 97 16.99 1.95 10.69
N LEU A 98 15.72 2.32 10.80
CA LEU A 98 15.24 3.34 11.73
C LEU A 98 14.65 2.76 13.00
N LEU A 99 14.61 1.44 13.16
CA LEU A 99 13.94 0.82 14.30
C LEU A 99 14.52 1.31 15.63
N ALA A 100 15.85 1.50 15.72
CA ALA A 100 16.49 2.04 16.92
C ALA A 100 16.02 3.47 17.24
N MET A 101 15.90 4.32 16.23
CA MET A 101 15.40 5.70 16.39
C MET A 101 13.91 5.71 16.74
N THR A 102 13.12 4.86 16.09
CA THR A 102 11.71 4.65 16.42
C THR A 102 11.53 4.19 17.86
N LYS A 103 12.32 3.19 18.32
CA LYS A 103 12.34 2.77 19.72
C LYS A 103 12.66 3.94 20.65
N TRP A 104 13.72 4.69 20.35
CA TRP A 104 14.08 5.86 21.14
C TRP A 104 12.92 6.86 21.23
N HIS A 105 12.33 7.27 20.12
CA HIS A 105 11.18 8.17 20.13
C HIS A 105 9.99 7.61 20.92
N LEU A 106 9.68 6.32 20.77
CA LEU A 106 8.61 5.66 21.51
C LEU A 106 8.87 5.67 23.02
N THR A 107 10.13 5.69 23.48
CA THR A 107 10.45 5.89 24.91
C THR A 107 10.25 7.33 25.40
N GLN A 108 10.27 8.31 24.50
CA GLN A 108 10.14 9.73 24.83
C GLN A 108 8.69 10.24 24.81
N VAL A 109 7.77 9.51 24.18
CA VAL A 109 6.38 9.94 23.98
C VAL A 109 5.39 9.04 24.71
N LYS A 110 4.22 9.60 25.07
CA LYS A 110 3.15 8.86 25.74
C LYS A 110 2.07 8.47 24.73
N ALA A 111 2.17 7.28 24.17
CA ALA A 111 1.13 6.71 23.31
C ALA A 111 0.13 5.86 24.11
N GLN A 112 -1.15 5.92 23.73
CA GLN A 112 -2.20 5.07 24.29
C GLN A 112 -2.04 3.63 23.81
N SER A 113 -1.84 3.45 22.51
CA SER A 113 -1.48 2.18 21.89
C SER A 113 -0.64 2.42 20.64
N VAL A 114 0.20 1.45 20.28
CA VAL A 114 1.13 1.53 19.14
C VAL A 114 0.87 0.37 18.18
N SER A 115 0.63 0.72 16.93
CA SER A 115 0.67 -0.19 15.78
C SER A 115 1.99 -0.02 15.06
N LEU A 116 2.96 -0.91 15.31
CA LEU A 116 4.30 -0.85 14.74
C LEU A 116 4.44 -1.78 13.54
N ILE A 117 4.86 -1.24 12.39
CA ILE A 117 5.17 -1.98 11.17
C ILE A 117 6.67 -1.82 10.89
N ILE A 118 7.41 -2.93 10.92
CA ILE A 118 8.85 -2.98 10.67
C ILE A 118 9.06 -3.57 9.28
N THR A 119 9.60 -2.77 8.35
CA THR A 119 9.82 -3.21 6.97
C THR A 119 11.31 -3.46 6.69
N ASN A 120 11.63 -4.49 5.91
CA ASN A 120 12.95 -4.67 5.34
C ASN A 120 12.98 -4.13 3.92
N ILE A 121 13.61 -2.99 3.73
CA ILE A 121 13.83 -2.41 2.39
C ILE A 121 15.07 -2.98 1.69
N PHE A 122 15.84 -3.83 2.39
CA PHE A 122 17.12 -4.36 1.93
C PHE A 122 16.99 -5.78 1.42
N SER A 123 17.78 -6.15 0.41
CA SER A 123 17.81 -7.49 -0.18
C SER A 123 18.75 -8.45 0.50
N GLN A 124 19.07 -8.18 1.75
CA GLN A 124 19.90 -9.03 2.58
C GLN A 124 19.11 -9.43 3.82
N ARG A 125 19.55 -10.52 4.43
CA ARG A 125 19.04 -10.92 5.75
C ARG A 125 19.52 -9.90 6.77
N VAL A 126 18.61 -9.37 7.58
CA VAL A 126 18.96 -8.38 8.60
C VAL A 126 18.49 -8.88 9.97
N PRO A 127 19.40 -9.03 10.95
CA PRO A 127 19.02 -9.32 12.31
C PRO A 127 18.23 -8.14 12.89
N CYS A 128 17.10 -8.46 13.51
CA CYS A 128 16.25 -7.50 14.18
C CYS A 128 16.10 -7.93 15.65
N SER A 129 16.48 -7.04 16.57
CA SER A 129 16.10 -7.20 17.96
C SER A 129 14.83 -6.40 18.23
N LEU A 130 13.88 -7.01 18.93
CA LEU A 130 12.63 -6.39 19.37
C LEU A 130 12.69 -5.96 20.85
N LEU A 131 13.79 -6.28 21.56
CA LEU A 131 14.04 -5.80 22.91
C LEU A 131 13.93 -4.27 23.01
N GLY A 132 13.34 -3.78 24.09
CA GLY A 132 13.14 -2.34 24.34
C GLY A 132 11.93 -1.73 23.62
N LEU A 133 11.14 -2.53 22.88
CA LEU A 133 9.79 -2.11 22.51
C LEU A 133 8.92 -2.01 23.76
N GLY A 134 8.16 -0.91 23.89
CA GLY A 134 7.33 -0.65 25.06
C GLY A 134 6.10 -1.56 25.15
N ASP A 135 5.54 -1.66 26.36
CA ASP A 135 4.34 -2.46 26.68
C ASP A 135 3.04 -1.89 26.06
N ASN A 136 3.13 -0.83 25.26
CA ASN A 136 2.00 -0.24 24.53
C ASN A 136 1.93 -0.69 23.07
N VAL A 137 2.84 -1.55 22.60
CA VAL A 137 2.77 -2.14 21.25
C VAL A 137 1.72 -3.25 21.22
N VAL A 138 0.56 -2.94 20.64
CA VAL A 138 -0.60 -3.86 20.57
C VAL A 138 -0.73 -4.53 19.19
N VAL A 139 -0.23 -3.88 18.15
CA VAL A 139 -0.14 -4.45 16.79
C VAL A 139 1.32 -4.41 16.36
N LEU A 140 1.86 -5.55 15.98
CA LEU A 140 3.22 -5.69 15.46
C LEU A 140 3.19 -6.39 14.11
N ALA A 141 3.69 -5.73 13.07
CA ALA A 141 3.90 -6.31 11.76
C ALA A 141 5.39 -6.29 11.40
N ILE A 142 5.90 -7.40 10.89
CA ILE A 142 7.28 -7.57 10.45
C ILE A 142 7.24 -8.02 8.99
N GLU A 143 7.67 -7.16 8.09
CA GLU A 143 7.51 -7.32 6.64
C GLU A 143 8.86 -7.40 5.95
N GLY A 144 9.32 -8.63 5.69
CA GLY A 144 10.46 -8.91 4.83
C GLY A 144 10.13 -8.76 3.34
N ILE A 145 11.16 -8.72 2.50
CA ILE A 145 11.04 -8.75 1.03
C ILE A 145 11.57 -10.07 0.47
N ILE A 146 11.29 -10.38 -0.80
CA ILE A 146 11.62 -11.68 -1.42
C ILE A 146 13.08 -12.09 -1.20
N ASP A 147 14.01 -11.16 -1.41
CA ASP A 147 15.44 -11.42 -1.27
C ASP A 147 15.99 -11.04 0.12
N GLY A 148 15.15 -10.48 1.01
CA GLY A 148 15.58 -9.86 2.26
C GLY A 148 14.67 -10.21 3.42
N ALA A 149 14.95 -11.32 4.09
CA ALA A 149 14.24 -11.72 5.29
C ALA A 149 14.70 -10.94 6.53
N ILE A 150 13.81 -10.79 7.50
CA ILE A 150 14.15 -10.27 8.83
C ILE A 150 14.38 -11.45 9.76
N GLU A 151 15.53 -11.46 10.44
CA GLU A 151 15.84 -12.48 11.44
C GLU A 151 15.44 -12.03 12.84
N ILE A 152 14.53 -12.75 13.49
CA ILE A 152 14.01 -12.41 14.82
C ILE A 152 14.07 -13.57 15.80
N ASP A 153 14.20 -13.24 17.09
CA ASP A 153 13.91 -14.20 18.16
C ASP A 153 12.43 -14.07 18.55
N PRO A 154 11.61 -15.14 18.41
CA PRO A 154 10.19 -15.10 18.77
C PRO A 154 9.95 -14.84 20.27
N ARG A 155 10.97 -15.00 21.13
CA ARG A 155 10.86 -14.70 22.57
C ARG A 155 10.94 -13.21 22.88
N GLU A 156 11.37 -12.39 21.91
CA GLU A 156 11.49 -10.94 22.07
C GLU A 156 10.18 -10.19 21.73
N PHE A 157 9.12 -10.90 21.33
CA PHE A 157 7.83 -10.26 21.09
C PHE A 157 7.25 -9.65 22.39
N PRO A 158 6.78 -8.39 22.36
CA PRO A 158 6.16 -7.78 23.54
C PRO A 158 4.89 -8.51 23.98
N LEU A 159 4.71 -8.69 25.29
CA LEU A 159 3.54 -9.39 25.86
C LEU A 159 2.21 -8.67 25.58
N SER A 160 2.26 -7.37 25.29
CA SER A 160 1.12 -6.53 24.94
C SER A 160 0.58 -6.79 23.53
N VAL A 161 1.29 -7.55 22.69
CA VAL A 161 0.89 -7.79 21.29
C VAL A 161 -0.41 -8.59 21.24
N GLU A 162 -1.44 -7.98 20.66
CA GLU A 162 -2.74 -8.57 20.38
C GLU A 162 -2.83 -9.08 18.93
N LYS A 163 -2.14 -8.40 18.00
CA LYS A 163 -2.09 -8.78 16.59
C LYS A 163 -0.66 -8.84 16.10
N LEU A 164 -0.26 -10.00 15.62
CA LEU A 164 1.07 -10.25 15.08
C LEU A 164 0.97 -10.59 13.58
N THR A 165 1.72 -9.88 12.74
CA THR A 165 1.92 -10.22 11.34
C THR A 165 3.40 -10.44 11.09
N THR A 166 3.76 -11.59 10.55
CA THR A 166 5.11 -11.91 10.10
C THR A 166 5.07 -12.29 8.63
N SER A 167 5.88 -11.64 7.81
CA SER A 167 6.00 -11.96 6.39
C SER A 167 7.46 -12.08 6.03
N ARG A 168 7.84 -13.20 5.40
CA ARG A 168 9.21 -13.51 4.98
C ARG A 168 10.20 -13.34 6.13
N THR A 169 9.80 -13.80 7.30
CA THR A 169 10.60 -13.73 8.53
C THR A 169 11.35 -15.04 8.73
N ILE A 170 12.56 -14.95 9.26
CA ILE A 170 13.36 -16.10 9.70
C ILE A 170 13.42 -16.07 11.22
N PHE A 171 12.81 -17.05 11.87
CA PHE A 171 12.91 -17.20 13.32
C PHE A 171 14.25 -17.87 13.69
N LYS A 172 14.96 -17.28 14.66
CA LYS A 172 16.23 -17.81 15.20
C LYS A 172 16.06 -19.17 15.88
N VAL A 173 14.87 -19.47 16.36
CA VAL A 173 14.48 -20.73 17.01
C VAL A 173 13.06 -21.12 16.57
N ALA A 174 12.63 -22.35 16.85
CA ALA A 174 11.24 -22.75 16.62
C ALA A 174 10.27 -21.81 17.36
N PRO A 175 9.22 -21.28 16.70
CA PRO A 175 8.33 -20.30 17.29
C PRO A 175 7.39 -20.92 18.34
N ASP A 176 7.62 -20.56 19.62
CA ASP A 176 6.69 -20.77 20.73
C ASP A 176 6.06 -19.42 21.14
N LEU A 177 4.81 -19.21 20.75
CA LEU A 177 4.07 -17.97 20.98
C LEU A 177 3.12 -18.07 22.17
N ARG A 178 3.18 -19.13 22.99
CA ARG A 178 2.27 -19.31 24.14
C ARG A 178 2.42 -18.22 25.20
N HIS A 179 3.58 -17.57 25.27
CA HIS A 179 3.83 -16.44 26.16
C HIS A 179 3.01 -15.20 25.79
N LEU A 180 2.57 -15.07 24.53
CA LEU A 180 1.75 -13.96 24.04
C LEU A 180 0.27 -14.18 24.38
N THR A 181 -0.05 -14.15 25.67
CA THR A 181 -1.41 -14.44 26.19
C THR A 181 -2.50 -13.46 25.73
N ASN A 182 -2.12 -12.29 25.20
CA ASN A 182 -3.03 -11.30 24.61
C ASN A 182 -3.22 -11.50 23.09
N LEU A 183 -2.48 -12.40 22.44
CA LEU A 183 -2.50 -12.57 21.00
C LEU A 183 -3.85 -13.16 20.56
N VAL A 184 -4.64 -12.34 19.85
CA VAL A 184 -5.95 -12.73 19.31
C VAL A 184 -5.88 -12.99 17.80
N SER A 185 -4.88 -12.46 17.11
CA SER A 185 -4.70 -12.62 15.66
C SER A 185 -3.25 -12.85 15.28
N TYR A 186 -2.99 -13.90 14.51
CA TYR A 186 -1.67 -14.19 13.95
C TYR A 186 -1.75 -14.35 12.43
N ASP A 187 -0.92 -13.62 11.70
CA ASP A 187 -0.76 -13.71 10.24
C ASP A 187 0.70 -14.04 9.90
N SER A 188 0.92 -15.13 9.17
CA SER A 188 2.24 -15.64 8.78
C SER A 188 2.29 -15.92 7.28
N ASP A 189 3.14 -15.18 6.56
CA ASP A 189 3.30 -15.33 5.12
C ASP A 189 4.74 -15.64 4.73
N TYR A 190 5.00 -16.86 4.24
CA TYR A 190 6.33 -17.35 3.84
C TYR A 190 7.40 -17.32 4.93
N ASP A 191 7.02 -17.56 6.18
CA ASP A 191 7.98 -17.63 7.28
C ASP A 191 8.73 -18.96 7.34
N SER A 192 9.91 -18.91 7.94
CA SER A 192 10.82 -20.05 8.09
C SER A 192 11.61 -19.94 9.41
N TYR A 193 12.34 -20.99 9.78
CA TYR A 193 13.21 -20.97 10.96
C TYR A 193 14.52 -21.71 10.71
N TYR A 194 15.55 -21.41 11.51
CA TYR A 194 16.81 -22.16 11.47
C TYR A 194 16.61 -23.56 12.08
N ASP A 195 16.84 -24.60 11.27
CA ASP A 195 16.98 -25.94 11.81
C ASP A 195 18.36 -26.08 12.45
N SER A 196 18.40 -26.06 13.79
CA SER A 196 19.65 -26.14 14.55
C SER A 196 20.44 -27.44 14.32
N SER A 197 19.85 -28.44 13.65
CA SER A 197 20.52 -29.71 13.35
C SER A 197 21.50 -29.64 12.17
N ASP A 198 21.44 -28.62 11.30
CA ASP A 198 22.38 -28.45 10.20
C ASP A 198 22.65 -26.96 9.87
N PRO A 199 23.67 -26.33 10.48
CA PRO A 199 23.98 -24.92 10.26
C PRO A 199 24.48 -24.61 8.83
N ASN A 200 24.87 -25.62 8.04
CA ASN A 200 25.35 -25.44 6.66
C ASN A 200 24.24 -25.67 5.62
N ASN A 201 23.13 -26.29 6.02
CA ASN A 201 22.01 -26.57 5.14
C ASN A 201 20.85 -25.68 5.55
N VAL A 202 20.82 -24.47 4.99
CA VAL A 202 19.67 -23.58 5.05
C VAL A 202 18.55 -24.14 4.16
N ARG A 203 18.18 -25.41 4.35
CA ARG A 203 16.87 -25.89 3.96
C ARG A 203 15.92 -25.23 4.95
N LEU A 204 15.26 -24.19 4.47
CA LEU A 204 14.14 -23.55 5.15
C LEU A 204 13.07 -24.63 5.35
N SER A 205 13.12 -25.30 6.50
CA SER A 205 12.09 -26.22 6.92
C SER A 205 10.82 -25.39 7.09
N ARG A 206 9.77 -25.79 6.38
CA ARG A 206 8.45 -25.18 6.61
C ARG A 206 8.09 -25.43 8.06
N ILE A 207 7.65 -24.39 8.76
CA ILE A 207 7.32 -24.48 10.17
C ILE A 207 6.18 -25.51 10.32
N SER A 208 6.52 -26.68 10.86
CA SER A 208 5.61 -27.82 11.01
C SER A 208 4.98 -27.86 12.40
N VAL A 209 5.54 -27.13 13.37
CA VAL A 209 5.07 -27.06 14.75
C VAL A 209 5.04 -25.60 15.19
N PHE A 210 3.84 -25.07 15.38
CA PHE A 210 3.60 -23.80 16.07
C PHE A 210 2.93 -24.10 17.40
N GLN A 211 3.45 -23.50 18.47
CA GLN A 211 2.74 -23.47 19.74
C GLN A 211 2.06 -22.10 19.87
N LEU A 212 0.73 -22.11 19.78
CA LEU A 212 -0.11 -20.91 19.74
C LEU A 212 -0.85 -20.73 21.08
N PRO A 213 -1.11 -19.49 21.51
CA PRO A 213 -1.84 -19.23 22.75
C PRO A 213 -3.35 -19.49 22.60
N SER A 214 -4.00 -19.90 23.68
CA SER A 214 -5.45 -20.19 23.71
C SER A 214 -6.37 -18.98 23.48
N SER A 215 -5.81 -17.77 23.56
CA SER A 215 -6.48 -16.50 23.23
C SER A 215 -6.71 -16.31 21.72
N LEU A 216 -6.04 -17.10 20.88
CA LEU A 216 -6.05 -16.90 19.43
C LEU A 216 -7.45 -17.15 18.84
N THR A 217 -7.94 -16.16 18.10
CA THR A 217 -9.23 -16.23 17.38
C THR A 217 -9.04 -16.31 15.86
N THR A 218 -7.96 -15.73 15.36
CA THR A 218 -7.66 -15.61 13.94
C THR A 218 -6.27 -16.15 13.63
N LEU A 219 -6.18 -17.05 12.66
CA LEU A 219 -4.93 -17.57 12.14
C LEU A 219 -4.93 -17.49 10.62
N ASN A 220 -4.02 -16.69 10.08
CA ASN A 220 -3.71 -16.65 8.66
C ASN A 220 -2.30 -17.19 8.47
N GLY A 221 -2.13 -18.25 7.69
CA GLY A 221 -0.81 -18.60 7.22
C GLY A 221 -0.74 -19.86 6.38
N ASN A 222 0.36 -20.00 5.64
CA ASN A 222 0.67 -21.18 4.83
C ASN A 222 1.13 -22.37 5.70
N LEU A 223 0.40 -22.63 6.78
CA LEU A 223 0.71 -23.69 7.73
C LEU A 223 0.20 -25.03 7.20
N TRP A 224 1.13 -25.98 7.08
CA TRP A 224 0.85 -27.40 6.82
C TRP A 224 0.81 -28.17 8.13
N THR A 225 0.34 -27.52 9.20
CA THR A 225 0.48 -28.01 10.57
C THR A 225 -0.76 -28.74 11.03
N ASN A 226 -0.56 -29.85 11.73
CA ASN A 226 -1.60 -30.51 12.52
C ASN A 226 -1.81 -29.71 13.82
N LEU A 227 -2.66 -28.69 13.79
CA LEU A 227 -3.05 -27.98 15.01
C LEU A 227 -4.16 -28.77 15.72
N SER A 228 -4.04 -28.93 17.05
CA SER A 228 -5.09 -29.54 17.86
C SER A 228 -6.15 -28.50 18.24
N THR A 229 -7.44 -28.80 18.05
CA THR A 229 -8.53 -27.91 18.47
C THR A 229 -8.64 -27.72 19.97
N SER A 230 -8.16 -28.69 20.76
CA SER A 230 -8.19 -28.59 22.22
C SER A 230 -7.35 -27.41 22.74
N GLU A 231 -6.37 -26.96 21.97
CA GLU A 231 -5.45 -25.90 22.36
C GLU A 231 -5.98 -24.50 22.02
N LEU A 232 -6.95 -24.40 21.11
CA LEU A 232 -7.45 -23.12 20.56
C LEU A 232 -8.98 -23.01 20.71
N PRO A 233 -9.51 -22.93 21.94
CA PRO A 233 -10.97 -22.94 22.19
C PRO A 233 -11.72 -21.74 21.61
N ASN A 234 -11.02 -20.62 21.35
CA ASN A 234 -11.61 -19.37 20.85
C ASN A 234 -11.46 -19.20 19.33
N PHE A 235 -11.04 -20.23 18.62
CA PHE A 235 -10.68 -20.15 17.21
C PHE A 235 -11.90 -19.96 16.30
N LYS A 236 -11.86 -18.94 15.42
CA LYS A 236 -13.01 -18.53 14.58
C LYS A 236 -12.66 -18.29 13.12
N HIS A 237 -11.47 -17.78 12.84
CA HIS A 237 -11.10 -17.31 11.50
C HIS A 237 -9.82 -18.00 11.04
N PHE A 238 -9.89 -18.70 9.90
CA PHE A 238 -8.77 -19.46 9.36
C PHE A 238 -8.43 -19.06 7.93
N ARG A 239 -7.15 -18.88 7.63
CA ARG A 239 -6.63 -18.85 6.27
C ARG A 239 -5.42 -19.75 6.15
N GLY A 240 -5.40 -20.65 5.19
CA GLY A 240 -4.30 -21.60 5.01
C GLY A 240 -4.49 -22.59 3.88
N HIS A 241 -3.75 -23.71 3.90
CA HIS A 241 -3.81 -24.70 2.83
C HIS A 241 -5.10 -25.54 2.88
N GLU A 242 -5.41 -26.11 4.04
CA GLU A 242 -6.56 -26.99 4.23
C GLU A 242 -7.09 -26.84 5.65
N LEU A 243 -8.41 -26.85 5.81
CA LEU A 243 -9.04 -26.77 7.13
C LEU A 243 -9.10 -28.18 7.72
N ALA A 244 -8.37 -28.41 8.81
CA ALA A 244 -8.36 -29.71 9.47
C ALA A 244 -9.73 -30.03 10.10
N ASP A 245 -10.14 -31.31 10.04
CA ASP A 245 -11.45 -31.79 10.48
C ASP A 245 -11.79 -31.39 11.92
N ALA A 246 -10.77 -31.26 12.77
CA ALA A 246 -10.92 -30.87 14.15
C ALA A 246 -11.63 -29.51 14.30
N PHE A 247 -11.30 -28.52 13.45
CA PHE A 247 -11.76 -27.12 13.57
C PHE A 247 -13.17 -26.86 13.05
N CYS A 248 -13.80 -27.84 12.37
CA CYS A 248 -15.01 -27.60 11.58
C CYS A 248 -16.16 -26.97 12.39
N ASN A 249 -16.32 -27.30 13.67
CA ASN A 249 -17.44 -26.82 14.50
C ASN A 249 -17.23 -25.43 15.14
N GLN A 250 -16.03 -24.85 15.05
CA GLN A 250 -15.71 -23.57 15.69
C GLN A 250 -15.53 -22.44 14.67
N VAL A 251 -15.04 -22.77 13.47
CA VAL A 251 -14.67 -21.79 12.44
C VAL A 251 -15.92 -21.14 11.83
N GLU A 252 -15.93 -19.81 11.88
CA GLU A 252 -16.95 -18.94 11.31
C GLU A 252 -16.56 -18.47 9.90
N THR A 253 -15.27 -18.22 9.65
CA THR A 253 -14.76 -17.84 8.32
C THR A 253 -13.50 -18.61 7.94
N ALA A 254 -13.44 -19.06 6.68
CA ALA A 254 -12.33 -19.85 6.16
C ALA A 254 -11.85 -19.34 4.79
N ASN A 255 -10.53 -19.26 4.59
CA ASN A 255 -9.91 -19.03 3.28
C ASN A 255 -8.85 -20.12 3.05
N VAL A 256 -9.24 -21.16 2.31
CA VAL A 256 -8.45 -22.38 2.19
C VAL A 256 -8.04 -22.64 0.76
N TRP A 257 -6.86 -23.21 0.53
CA TRP A 257 -6.48 -23.68 -0.80
C TRP A 257 -7.34 -24.88 -1.24
N ARG A 258 -7.61 -25.81 -0.32
CA ARG A 258 -8.47 -26.99 -0.52
C ARG A 258 -9.51 -27.08 0.60
N PHE A 259 -10.71 -27.52 0.24
CA PHE A 259 -11.80 -27.73 1.18
C PHE A 259 -12.25 -29.19 1.16
N ASN A 260 -12.33 -29.82 2.33
CA ASN A 260 -12.83 -31.17 2.50
C ASN A 260 -14.33 -31.14 2.82
N PRO A 261 -15.21 -31.60 1.91
CA PRO A 261 -16.66 -31.49 2.07
C PRO A 261 -17.28 -32.47 3.08
N ARG A 262 -16.48 -33.28 3.77
CA ARG A 262 -16.96 -34.32 4.71
C ARG A 262 -17.16 -33.82 6.16
N GLY A 263 -16.76 -32.60 6.47
CA GLY A 263 -16.88 -32.02 7.80
C GLY A 263 -18.28 -31.49 8.14
N ARG A 264 -18.57 -31.39 9.45
CA ARG A 264 -19.72 -30.64 9.97
C ARG A 264 -19.28 -29.24 10.35
N PHE A 265 -19.81 -28.24 9.67
CA PHE A 265 -19.43 -26.84 9.82
C PHE A 265 -20.59 -26.01 10.35
N SER A 266 -20.99 -26.30 11.58
CA SER A 266 -22.19 -25.72 12.22
C SER A 266 -22.17 -24.19 12.34
N LYS A 267 -20.98 -23.57 12.36
CA LYS A 267 -20.79 -22.12 12.49
C LYS A 267 -20.24 -21.43 11.24
N LEU A 268 -19.90 -22.16 10.19
CA LEU A 268 -19.23 -21.59 9.01
C LEU A 268 -20.21 -20.71 8.22
N ARG A 269 -19.87 -19.42 8.12
CA ARG A 269 -20.66 -18.39 7.42
C ARG A 269 -20.03 -17.95 6.11
N GLU A 270 -18.71 -17.92 6.04
CA GLU A 270 -17.97 -17.48 4.86
C GLU A 270 -16.83 -18.45 4.52
N ILE A 271 -16.74 -18.84 3.25
CA ILE A 271 -15.61 -19.63 2.75
C ILE A 271 -15.07 -19.11 1.42
N THR A 272 -13.74 -18.99 1.34
CA THR A 272 -12.99 -18.84 0.11
C THR A 272 -12.21 -20.13 -0.17
N VAL A 273 -12.34 -20.68 -1.36
CA VAL A 273 -11.65 -21.90 -1.82
C VAL A 273 -10.72 -21.55 -2.97
N GLY A 274 -9.42 -21.77 -2.76
CA GLY A 274 -8.36 -21.45 -3.72
C GLY A 274 -8.36 -22.33 -4.96
N ARG A 275 -8.71 -23.62 -4.80
CA ARG A 275 -8.64 -24.61 -5.87
C ARG A 275 -9.91 -25.47 -5.96
N GLY A 276 -10.45 -25.57 -7.17
CA GLY A 276 -11.58 -26.43 -7.50
C GLY A 276 -12.94 -25.89 -7.06
N TYR A 277 -13.96 -26.71 -7.31
CA TYR A 277 -15.37 -26.44 -6.99
C TYR A 277 -15.92 -27.61 -6.16
N PRO A 278 -15.52 -27.73 -4.89
CA PRO A 278 -16.02 -28.78 -4.02
C PRO A 278 -17.54 -28.67 -3.84
N SER A 279 -18.23 -29.80 -3.85
CA SER A 279 -19.67 -29.83 -3.56
C SER A 279 -19.91 -29.66 -2.05
N PHE A 280 -20.82 -28.76 -1.71
CA PHE A 280 -21.31 -28.52 -0.35
C PHE A 280 -22.58 -29.34 -0.05
N LYS A 281 -23.12 -30.12 -1.00
CA LYS A 281 -24.35 -30.91 -0.81
C LYS A 281 -24.25 -31.93 0.34
N GLY A 282 -23.07 -32.49 0.56
CA GLY A 282 -22.79 -33.44 1.65
C GLY A 282 -22.30 -32.80 2.95
N CYS A 283 -22.20 -31.46 2.98
CA CYS A 283 -21.61 -30.71 4.07
C CYS A 283 -22.71 -30.02 4.90
N GLU A 284 -22.69 -30.23 6.22
CA GLU A 284 -23.63 -29.56 7.12
C GLU A 284 -23.10 -28.15 7.44
N CYS A 285 -23.56 -27.16 6.67
CA CYS A 285 -23.19 -25.75 6.82
C CYS A 285 -24.44 -24.84 6.86
N PRO A 286 -25.26 -24.92 7.92
CA PRO A 286 -26.57 -24.27 7.99
C PRO A 286 -26.52 -22.73 8.10
N GLN A 287 -25.34 -22.16 8.27
CA GLN A 287 -25.14 -20.71 8.36
C GLN A 287 -24.35 -20.15 7.17
N LEU A 288 -24.10 -20.95 6.13
CA LEU A 288 -23.24 -20.55 5.02
C LEU A 288 -23.91 -19.49 4.15
N GLU A 289 -23.42 -18.25 4.24
CA GLU A 289 -23.95 -17.07 3.55
C GLU A 289 -23.06 -16.67 2.37
N LYS A 290 -21.75 -16.93 2.42
CA LYS A 290 -20.79 -16.41 1.44
C LYS A 290 -19.84 -17.49 0.95
N VAL A 291 -19.73 -17.65 -0.37
CA VAL A 291 -18.80 -18.57 -1.00
C VAL A 291 -18.03 -17.89 -2.13
N LYS A 292 -16.71 -18.04 -2.14
CA LYS A 292 -15.82 -17.58 -3.21
C LYS A 292 -14.91 -18.70 -3.68
N PHE A 293 -14.90 -18.97 -4.98
CA PHE A 293 -13.93 -19.84 -5.64
C PHE A 293 -12.92 -18.99 -6.41
N CYS A 294 -11.62 -19.15 -6.12
CA CYS A 294 -10.55 -18.38 -6.77
C CYS A 294 -9.95 -19.09 -8.00
N GLY A 295 -10.25 -20.37 -8.22
CA GLY A 295 -9.67 -21.16 -9.30
C GLY A 295 -10.38 -21.00 -10.65
N TYR A 296 -9.61 -20.88 -11.74
CA TYR A 296 -10.13 -20.84 -13.12
C TYR A 296 -10.56 -22.21 -13.65
N HIS A 297 -10.08 -23.30 -13.04
CA HIS A 297 -10.37 -24.66 -13.48
C HIS A 297 -10.84 -25.52 -12.31
N GLY A 298 -11.83 -26.38 -12.59
CA GLY A 298 -12.15 -27.50 -11.72
C GLY A 298 -10.94 -28.43 -11.55
N THR A 299 -10.85 -29.08 -10.39
CA THR A 299 -9.80 -30.09 -10.14
C THR A 299 -9.90 -31.29 -11.07
N ASP A 300 -11.04 -31.47 -11.72
CA ASP A 300 -11.37 -32.50 -12.71
C ASP A 300 -11.16 -32.03 -14.16
N GLY A 301 -10.61 -30.83 -14.37
CA GLY A 301 -10.42 -30.26 -15.70
C GLY A 301 -11.69 -29.67 -16.32
N ARG A 302 -12.82 -29.62 -15.59
CA ARG A 302 -14.00 -28.92 -16.06
C ARG A 302 -13.72 -27.41 -16.11
N THR A 303 -14.06 -26.81 -17.24
CA THR A 303 -14.02 -25.36 -17.46
C THR A 303 -15.27 -24.65 -16.92
N GLN A 304 -16.28 -25.41 -16.51
CA GLN A 304 -17.59 -24.92 -16.07
C GLN A 304 -18.18 -25.83 -15.00
N CYS A 305 -18.90 -25.24 -14.05
CA CYS A 305 -19.60 -25.96 -13.01
C CYS A 305 -20.95 -25.29 -12.73
N ASP A 306 -22.04 -26.06 -12.87
CA ASP A 306 -23.37 -25.58 -12.48
C ASP A 306 -23.46 -25.52 -10.95
N VAL A 307 -23.94 -24.39 -10.44
CA VAL A 307 -24.17 -24.17 -9.01
C VAL A 307 -25.19 -25.17 -8.45
N SER A 308 -26.08 -25.70 -9.29
CA SER A 308 -27.01 -26.77 -8.91
C SER A 308 -26.31 -28.07 -8.50
N ASP A 309 -25.07 -28.32 -8.94
CA ASP A 309 -24.25 -29.47 -8.54
C ASP A 309 -23.52 -29.25 -7.21
N LEU A 310 -23.28 -28.00 -6.86
CA LEU A 310 -22.47 -27.62 -5.70
C LEU A 310 -23.30 -27.47 -4.43
N PHE A 311 -24.55 -27.03 -4.53
CA PHE A 311 -25.37 -26.68 -3.37
C PHE A 311 -26.74 -27.34 -3.44
N THR A 312 -27.33 -27.58 -2.27
CA THR A 312 -28.76 -27.88 -2.15
C THR A 312 -29.60 -26.61 -2.37
N SER A 313 -30.88 -26.75 -2.71
CA SER A 313 -31.76 -25.58 -2.87
C SER A 313 -31.88 -24.74 -1.59
N ALA A 314 -31.85 -25.37 -0.41
CA ALA A 314 -31.83 -24.66 0.88
C ALA A 314 -30.55 -23.84 1.04
N GLN A 315 -29.39 -24.42 0.71
CA GLN A 315 -28.11 -23.71 0.70
C GLN A 315 -28.11 -22.56 -0.33
N GLN A 316 -28.67 -22.73 -1.52
CA GLN A 316 -28.77 -21.65 -2.50
C GLN A 316 -29.64 -20.49 -2.00
N ALA A 317 -30.72 -20.79 -1.29
CA ALA A 317 -31.62 -19.76 -0.76
C ALA A 317 -31.03 -18.92 0.39
N GLN A 318 -30.07 -19.46 1.15
CA GLN A 318 -29.37 -18.73 2.22
C GLN A 318 -28.20 -17.88 1.70
N LEU A 319 -27.65 -18.16 0.51
CA LEU A 319 -26.47 -17.44 0.01
C LEU A 319 -26.78 -15.97 -0.26
N VAL A 320 -25.89 -15.11 0.23
CA VAL A 320 -25.86 -13.66 0.03
C VAL A 320 -24.78 -13.27 -0.97
N SER A 321 -23.66 -14.00 -1.01
CA SER A 321 -22.58 -13.78 -1.98
C SER A 321 -22.08 -15.10 -2.56
N LEU A 322 -22.05 -15.19 -3.89
CA LEU A 322 -21.48 -16.32 -4.62
C LEU A 322 -20.54 -15.82 -5.70
N LYS A 323 -19.25 -16.18 -5.61
CA LYS A 323 -18.23 -15.72 -6.54
C LYS A 323 -17.47 -16.90 -7.14
N GLY A 324 -17.37 -16.98 -8.47
CA GLY A 324 -16.44 -17.91 -9.13
C GLY A 324 -16.42 -17.75 -10.65
N ALA A 325 -15.22 -17.79 -11.23
CA ALA A 325 -15.02 -17.50 -12.66
C ALA A 325 -15.67 -18.52 -13.60
N ALA A 326 -15.74 -19.78 -13.19
CA ALA A 326 -16.30 -20.89 -13.98
C ALA A 326 -17.70 -21.32 -13.52
N LEU A 327 -18.33 -20.58 -12.60
CA LEU A 327 -19.67 -20.91 -12.14
C LEU A 327 -20.70 -20.59 -13.21
N VAL A 328 -21.59 -21.53 -13.51
CA VAL A 328 -22.76 -21.30 -14.35
C VAL A 328 -24.00 -21.37 -13.47
N VAL A 329 -24.91 -20.41 -13.62
CA VAL A 329 -26.20 -20.41 -12.92
C VAL A 329 -27.30 -20.49 -13.97
N ILE A 330 -27.85 -21.69 -14.14
CA ILE A 330 -28.91 -21.95 -15.12
C ILE A 330 -30.25 -21.41 -14.59
N ASP A 331 -30.53 -21.63 -13.30
CA ASP A 331 -31.74 -21.17 -12.61
C ASP A 331 -31.39 -20.22 -11.47
N MET A 332 -31.88 -18.97 -11.58
CA MET A 332 -31.71 -17.92 -10.58
C MET A 332 -32.76 -17.96 -9.46
N ALA A 333 -33.88 -18.69 -9.65
CA ALA A 333 -35.03 -18.67 -8.74
C ALA A 333 -34.71 -19.09 -7.29
N PRO A 334 -33.79 -20.05 -7.03
CA PRO A 334 -33.43 -20.43 -5.66
C PRO A 334 -32.74 -19.31 -4.86
N PHE A 335 -32.05 -18.37 -5.51
CA PHE A 335 -31.17 -17.39 -4.89
C PHE A 335 -31.88 -16.14 -4.33
N LYS A 336 -32.86 -16.34 -3.45
CA LYS A 336 -33.74 -15.26 -2.96
C LYS A 336 -33.03 -14.14 -2.18
N ASN A 337 -31.86 -14.44 -1.60
CA ASN A 337 -31.09 -13.52 -0.76
C ASN A 337 -29.79 -13.02 -1.40
N LEU A 338 -29.52 -13.37 -2.66
CA LEU A 338 -28.24 -13.09 -3.28
C LEU A 338 -28.09 -11.61 -3.64
N GLU A 339 -27.05 -10.99 -3.11
CA GLU A 339 -26.69 -9.58 -3.35
C GLU A 339 -25.48 -9.44 -4.28
N VAL A 340 -24.59 -10.44 -4.28
CA VAL A 340 -23.36 -10.46 -5.10
C VAL A 340 -23.24 -11.78 -5.86
N LEU A 341 -23.07 -11.68 -7.18
CA LEU A 341 -22.92 -12.84 -8.07
C LEU A 341 -21.78 -12.64 -9.05
N HIS A 342 -20.78 -13.51 -9.01
CA HIS A 342 -19.75 -13.61 -10.06
C HIS A 342 -19.87 -14.96 -10.75
N MET A 343 -20.09 -14.97 -12.06
CA MET A 343 -20.38 -16.19 -12.83
C MET A 343 -19.89 -16.11 -14.28
N LYS A 344 -19.70 -17.26 -14.92
CA LYS A 344 -19.60 -17.36 -16.37
C LYS A 344 -20.98 -17.21 -17.00
N LEU A 345 -21.06 -16.42 -18.07
CA LEU A 345 -22.30 -16.20 -18.82
C LEU A 345 -22.13 -16.58 -20.29
N GLU A 346 -22.94 -17.53 -20.73
CA GLU A 346 -22.88 -18.11 -22.10
C GLU A 346 -23.96 -17.59 -23.04
N LYS A 347 -24.41 -16.36 -22.80
CA LYS A 347 -25.41 -15.68 -23.62
C LYS A 347 -25.23 -14.17 -23.53
N ILE A 348 -25.87 -13.46 -24.46
CA ILE A 348 -25.90 -11.99 -24.47
C ILE A 348 -26.59 -11.48 -23.19
N LEU A 349 -25.94 -10.55 -22.49
CA LEU A 349 -26.54 -9.84 -21.37
C LEU A 349 -27.38 -8.66 -21.90
N THR A 350 -28.64 -8.59 -21.47
CA THR A 350 -29.59 -7.54 -21.83
C THR A 350 -30.13 -6.85 -20.56
N ALA A 351 -30.85 -5.73 -20.73
CA ALA A 351 -31.47 -5.03 -19.62
C ALA A 351 -32.56 -5.85 -18.89
N ASP A 352 -33.19 -6.81 -19.58
CA ASP A 352 -34.26 -7.66 -19.05
C ASP A 352 -33.75 -9.02 -18.54
N PHE A 353 -32.44 -9.17 -18.40
CA PHE A 353 -31.85 -10.42 -17.92
C PHE A 353 -32.38 -10.75 -16.51
N PRO A 354 -32.92 -11.97 -16.27
CA PRO A 354 -33.50 -12.31 -14.99
C PRO A 354 -32.38 -12.42 -13.93
N LEU A 355 -32.43 -11.55 -12.93
CA LEU A 355 -31.53 -11.55 -11.78
C LEU A 355 -32.32 -11.71 -10.48
N PRO A 356 -31.69 -12.24 -9.42
CA PRO A 356 -32.26 -12.20 -8.09
C PRO A 356 -32.67 -10.77 -7.69
N PRO A 357 -33.81 -10.60 -7.00
CA PRO A 357 -34.38 -9.28 -6.73
C PRO A 357 -33.52 -8.38 -5.84
N LYS A 358 -32.61 -8.98 -5.05
CA LYS A 358 -31.68 -8.26 -4.17
C LYS A 358 -30.29 -8.04 -4.78
N LEU A 359 -30.06 -8.50 -6.02
CA LEU A 359 -28.72 -8.46 -6.62
C LEU A 359 -28.30 -7.03 -6.94
N LYS A 360 -27.13 -6.64 -6.41
CA LYS A 360 -26.54 -5.30 -6.56
C LYS A 360 -25.19 -5.33 -7.30
N GLU A 361 -24.42 -6.41 -7.15
CA GLU A 361 -23.12 -6.60 -7.80
C GLU A 361 -23.18 -7.82 -8.71
N LEU A 362 -22.88 -7.60 -10.00
CA LEU A 362 -22.77 -8.66 -10.99
C LEU A 362 -21.41 -8.58 -11.70
N MET A 363 -20.65 -9.67 -11.64
CA MET A 363 -19.47 -9.87 -12.46
C MET A 363 -19.71 -11.04 -13.42
N ILE A 364 -19.46 -10.81 -14.71
CA ILE A 364 -19.58 -11.86 -15.71
C ILE A 364 -18.26 -12.11 -16.43
N TRP A 365 -17.97 -13.40 -16.64
CA TRP A 365 -16.99 -13.85 -17.64
C TRP A 365 -17.75 -14.29 -18.88
N SER A 366 -17.52 -13.64 -20.02
CA SER A 366 -18.29 -13.91 -21.24
C SER A 366 -17.52 -13.56 -22.50
N ASP A 367 -17.77 -14.32 -23.57
CA ASP A 367 -17.40 -13.97 -24.94
C ASP A 367 -18.56 -13.29 -25.69
N PHE A 368 -19.72 -13.14 -25.05
CA PHE A 368 -20.90 -12.56 -25.66
C PHE A 368 -20.98 -11.06 -25.45
N SER A 369 -21.59 -10.36 -26.41
CA SER A 369 -21.81 -8.92 -26.29
C SER A 369 -22.78 -8.59 -25.14
N VAL A 370 -22.65 -7.39 -24.58
CA VAL A 370 -23.58 -6.81 -23.62
C VAL A 370 -24.33 -5.69 -24.33
N THR A 371 -25.65 -5.79 -24.44
CA THR A 371 -26.49 -4.74 -25.07
C THR A 371 -27.17 -3.84 -24.05
N GLY A 372 -27.19 -4.26 -22.79
CA GLY A 372 -27.65 -3.49 -21.64
C GLY A 372 -27.46 -4.29 -20.35
N ILE A 373 -27.66 -3.64 -19.20
CA ILE A 373 -27.63 -4.29 -17.90
C ILE A 373 -28.92 -3.96 -17.12
N PRO A 374 -29.38 -4.84 -16.22
CA PRO A 374 -30.52 -4.52 -15.37
C PRO A 374 -30.25 -3.29 -14.48
N ALA A 375 -31.25 -2.41 -14.39
CA ALA A 375 -31.12 -1.11 -13.70
C ALA A 375 -30.96 -1.23 -12.17
N THR A 376 -31.14 -2.42 -11.58
CA THR A 376 -30.97 -2.65 -10.13
C THR A 376 -29.50 -2.72 -9.71
N LEU A 377 -28.58 -2.90 -10.65
CA LEU A 377 -27.16 -3.07 -10.36
C LEU A 377 -26.50 -1.75 -9.95
N GLU A 378 -25.74 -1.80 -8.85
CA GLU A 378 -24.87 -0.72 -8.38
C GLU A 378 -23.41 -0.93 -8.84
N VAL A 379 -22.99 -2.19 -9.02
CA VAL A 379 -21.64 -2.58 -9.47
C VAL A 379 -21.74 -3.58 -10.61
N PHE A 380 -21.04 -3.31 -11.71
CA PHE A 380 -20.98 -4.21 -12.86
C PHE A 380 -19.55 -4.43 -13.31
N VAL A 381 -19.18 -5.69 -13.51
CA VAL A 381 -17.88 -6.10 -14.01
C VAL A 381 -18.04 -7.02 -15.20
N TYR A 382 -17.42 -6.65 -16.33
CA TYR A 382 -17.33 -7.48 -17.51
C TYR A 382 -15.89 -7.94 -17.71
N SER A 383 -15.67 -9.25 -17.74
CA SER A 383 -14.38 -9.86 -18.07
C SER A 383 -14.52 -10.79 -19.26
N TYR A 384 -13.53 -10.74 -20.13
CA TYR A 384 -13.46 -11.54 -21.35
C TYR A 384 -12.79 -12.92 -21.12
N ASP A 385 -13.23 -14.00 -21.79
CA ASP A 385 -12.70 -15.38 -21.59
C ASP A 385 -11.67 -15.81 -22.68
N ALA A 386 -11.88 -15.63 -24.01
CA ALA A 386 -10.82 -15.91 -25.03
C ALA A 386 -11.07 -15.52 -26.51
N GLN A 387 -10.08 -14.88 -27.18
CA GLN A 387 -9.87 -14.62 -28.64
C GLN A 387 -10.82 -13.70 -29.46
N SER A 388 -12.13 -13.60 -29.20
CA SER A 388 -13.10 -12.75 -29.91
C SER A 388 -13.66 -11.58 -29.07
N ALA A 389 -13.01 -10.42 -29.09
CA ALA A 389 -13.46 -9.24 -28.34
C ALA A 389 -14.93 -8.82 -28.67
N SER A 390 -15.75 -8.65 -27.63
CA SER A 390 -17.19 -8.38 -27.74
C SER A 390 -17.51 -6.88 -27.62
N ASN A 391 -18.69 -6.48 -28.09
CA ASN A 391 -19.19 -5.12 -27.90
C ASN A 391 -19.94 -5.04 -26.56
N VAL A 392 -19.68 -4.00 -25.78
CA VAL A 392 -20.27 -3.80 -24.45
C VAL A 392 -20.95 -2.43 -24.39
N VAL A 393 -22.26 -2.44 -24.17
CA VAL A 393 -23.10 -1.26 -23.99
C VAL A 393 -23.67 -1.29 -22.58
N VAL A 394 -23.28 -0.32 -21.76
CA VAL A 394 -23.72 -0.21 -20.37
C VAL A 394 -24.53 1.05 -20.22
N LYS A 395 -25.83 0.88 -19.95
CA LYS A 395 -26.74 1.97 -19.62
C LYS A 395 -27.41 1.67 -18.29
N SER A 396 -27.21 2.52 -17.29
CA SER A 396 -27.87 2.34 -16.00
C SER A 396 -27.91 3.64 -15.20
N PRO A 397 -29.08 4.01 -14.65
CA PRO A 397 -29.19 5.16 -13.78
C PRO A 397 -28.62 4.92 -12.38
N ASN A 398 -28.45 3.67 -11.94
CA ASN A 398 -28.05 3.34 -10.56
C ASN A 398 -26.61 2.85 -10.44
N LEU A 399 -25.93 2.61 -11.57
CA LEU A 399 -24.58 2.08 -11.57
C LEU A 399 -23.59 3.11 -11.02
N ARG A 400 -22.82 2.70 -10.01
CA ARG A 400 -21.80 3.51 -9.33
C ARG A 400 -20.39 3.09 -9.72
N GLU A 401 -20.21 1.79 -9.99
CA GLU A 401 -18.92 1.23 -10.36
C GLU A 401 -19.01 0.33 -11.59
N LEU A 402 -18.12 0.58 -12.55
CA LEU A 402 -18.00 -0.19 -13.78
C LEU A 402 -16.55 -0.63 -13.99
N ARG A 403 -16.33 -1.93 -14.18
CA ARG A 403 -15.04 -2.48 -14.61
C ARG A 403 -15.21 -3.29 -15.88
N VAL A 404 -14.40 -3.03 -16.89
CA VAL A 404 -14.50 -3.69 -18.19
C VAL A 404 -13.11 -4.12 -18.64
N TYR A 405 -12.95 -5.43 -18.91
CA TYR A 405 -11.69 -6.03 -19.33
C TYR A 405 -11.84 -6.65 -20.73
N SER A 406 -10.93 -6.28 -21.64
CA SER A 406 -10.75 -6.83 -23.00
C SER A 406 -12.02 -6.81 -23.86
N VAL A 407 -12.36 -5.64 -24.41
CA VAL A 407 -13.57 -5.43 -25.22
C VAL A 407 -13.26 -4.78 -26.57
N LYS A 408 -14.08 -5.08 -27.58
CA LYS A 408 -13.91 -4.49 -28.92
C LYS A 408 -14.40 -3.04 -28.95
N CYS A 409 -15.55 -2.79 -28.36
CA CYS A 409 -16.16 -1.47 -28.31
C CYS A 409 -16.91 -1.33 -26.99
N LEU A 410 -16.72 -0.21 -26.30
CA LEU A 410 -17.38 0.08 -25.03
C LEU A 410 -18.15 1.39 -25.12
N THR A 411 -19.46 1.35 -24.87
CA THR A 411 -20.34 2.52 -24.79
C THR A 411 -20.95 2.60 -23.40
N ILE A 412 -20.84 3.76 -22.74
CA ILE A 412 -21.27 3.97 -21.36
C ILE A 412 -22.19 5.18 -21.27
N ASP A 413 -23.36 4.97 -20.68
CA ASP A 413 -24.35 6.00 -20.32
C ASP A 413 -24.82 5.74 -18.90
N CYS A 414 -24.09 6.30 -17.93
CA CYS A 414 -24.26 6.00 -16.50
C CYS A 414 -24.09 7.30 -15.69
N PRO A 415 -25.16 8.09 -15.53
CA PRO A 415 -25.06 9.42 -14.92
C PRO A 415 -24.57 9.41 -13.46
N ASN A 416 -24.77 8.32 -12.73
CA ASN A 416 -24.35 8.17 -11.33
C ASN A 416 -23.04 7.38 -11.16
N LEU A 417 -22.30 7.12 -12.25
CA LEU A 417 -21.04 6.41 -12.20
C LEU A 417 -19.97 7.27 -11.52
N THR A 418 -19.39 6.76 -10.44
CA THR A 418 -18.30 7.43 -9.70
C THR A 418 -16.94 6.77 -9.92
N SER A 419 -16.91 5.50 -10.33
CA SER A 419 -15.67 4.76 -10.58
C SER A 419 -15.73 3.96 -11.88
N LEU A 420 -14.75 4.18 -12.76
CA LEU A 420 -14.61 3.50 -14.05
C LEU A 420 -13.22 2.90 -14.20
N ASN A 421 -13.15 1.58 -14.43
CA ASN A 421 -11.93 0.86 -14.78
C ASN A 421 -12.09 0.21 -16.16
N VAL A 422 -11.25 0.60 -17.12
CA VAL A 422 -11.26 0.04 -18.47
C VAL A 422 -9.89 -0.52 -18.79
N TRP A 423 -9.84 -1.80 -19.11
CA TRP A 423 -8.62 -2.50 -19.49
C TRP A 423 -8.79 -3.09 -20.88
N ASP A 424 -7.86 -2.77 -21.80
CA ASP A 424 -7.77 -3.38 -23.13
C ASP A 424 -9.06 -3.24 -23.97
N ALA A 425 -9.62 -2.03 -24.02
CA ALA A 425 -10.72 -1.70 -24.94
C ALA A 425 -10.18 -1.20 -26.27
N ASN A 426 -10.54 -1.84 -27.39
CA ASN A 426 -10.09 -1.41 -28.73
C ASN A 426 -10.73 -0.10 -29.20
N ASN A 427 -11.93 0.21 -28.71
CA ASN A 427 -12.65 1.42 -29.07
C ASN A 427 -13.55 1.85 -27.90
N LEU A 428 -13.60 3.16 -27.65
CA LEU A 428 -14.55 3.78 -26.74
C LEU A 428 -15.59 4.52 -27.59
N GLY A 429 -16.84 4.05 -27.53
CA GLY A 429 -17.99 4.72 -28.11
C GLY A 429 -18.36 5.96 -27.28
N ALA A 430 -19.64 6.15 -26.97
CA ALA A 430 -20.06 7.26 -26.10
C ALA A 430 -19.62 7.04 -24.65
N LEU A 431 -19.24 8.12 -23.95
CA LEU A 431 -18.84 8.09 -22.54
C LEU A 431 -19.56 9.23 -21.77
N GLU A 432 -20.77 8.95 -21.31
CA GLU A 432 -21.61 9.89 -20.55
C GLU A 432 -21.56 9.56 -19.04
N VAL A 433 -20.60 10.17 -18.34
CA VAL A 433 -20.27 9.90 -16.93
C VAL A 433 -19.96 11.19 -16.14
N PRO A 434 -20.93 12.12 -16.01
CA PRO A 434 -20.70 13.45 -15.44
C PRO A 434 -20.24 13.45 -13.97
N ASN A 435 -20.52 12.37 -13.22
CA ASN A 435 -20.20 12.26 -11.80
C ASN A 435 -18.94 11.43 -11.51
N LEU A 436 -18.10 11.18 -12.53
CA LEU A 436 -16.93 10.31 -12.38
C LEU A 436 -15.87 10.93 -11.46
N GLU A 437 -15.51 10.21 -10.40
CA GLU A 437 -14.48 10.60 -9.44
C GLU A 437 -13.17 9.83 -9.63
N LYS A 438 -13.24 8.59 -10.15
CA LYS A 438 -12.09 7.71 -10.37
C LYS A 438 -12.10 7.16 -11.80
N LEU A 439 -10.99 7.36 -12.51
CA LEU A 439 -10.79 6.84 -13.85
C LEU A 439 -9.47 6.05 -13.91
N ASP A 440 -9.57 4.76 -14.22
CA ASP A 440 -8.44 3.87 -14.50
C ASP A 440 -8.58 3.35 -15.93
N VAL A 441 -7.64 3.73 -16.80
CA VAL A 441 -7.62 3.29 -18.19
C VAL A 441 -6.29 2.63 -18.49
N ASN A 442 -6.34 1.37 -18.92
CA ASN A 442 -5.17 0.58 -19.22
C ASN A 442 -5.27 -0.03 -20.61
N ARG A 443 -4.21 0.11 -21.42
CA ARG A 443 -4.09 -0.49 -22.75
C ARG A 443 -5.17 -0.09 -23.77
N VAL A 444 -5.86 1.01 -23.58
CA VAL A 444 -6.80 1.56 -24.56
C VAL A 444 -6.04 2.38 -25.62
N PRO A 445 -6.43 2.39 -26.91
CA PRO A 445 -5.88 3.32 -27.88
C PRO A 445 -6.09 4.77 -27.42
N PHE A 446 -5.02 5.56 -27.40
CA PHE A 446 -5.07 6.97 -27.04
C PHE A 446 -4.66 7.88 -28.22
N PRO A 447 -5.15 9.14 -28.31
CA PRO A 447 -6.08 9.80 -27.37
C PRO A 447 -7.40 9.03 -27.25
N LEU A 448 -8.10 9.10 -26.12
CA LEU A 448 -9.41 8.45 -25.98
C LEU A 448 -10.29 8.94 -27.14
N ILE A 449 -10.49 8.14 -28.18
CA ILE A 449 -11.25 8.58 -29.35
C ILE A 449 -12.70 8.24 -29.09
N VAL A 450 -13.51 9.23 -28.75
CA VAL A 450 -14.96 9.11 -28.61
C VAL A 450 -15.59 9.67 -29.88
N HIS A 451 -16.27 8.83 -30.65
CA HIS A 451 -16.89 9.20 -31.94
C HIS A 451 -15.93 9.88 -32.95
N GLY A 452 -14.67 9.43 -33.00
CA GLY A 452 -13.67 9.96 -33.93
C GLY A 452 -12.95 11.23 -33.45
N ALA A 453 -13.27 11.75 -32.27
CA ALA A 453 -12.61 12.92 -31.68
C ALA A 453 -11.90 12.57 -30.34
N PRO A 454 -10.78 13.24 -30.00
CA PRO A 454 -10.18 13.12 -28.67
C PRO A 454 -11.16 13.51 -27.56
N PHE A 455 -11.33 12.65 -26.55
CA PHE A 455 -12.15 12.91 -25.38
C PHE A 455 -11.41 13.88 -24.45
N PRO A 456 -11.99 15.06 -24.17
CA PRO A 456 -11.38 16.04 -23.30
C PRO A 456 -11.57 15.64 -21.83
N LEU A 457 -10.49 15.25 -21.16
CA LEU A 457 -10.50 14.93 -19.72
C LEU A 457 -10.97 16.13 -18.87
N GLU A 458 -10.85 17.35 -19.40
CA GLU A 458 -11.31 18.59 -18.78
C GLU A 458 -12.83 18.61 -18.53
N ARG A 459 -13.62 17.77 -19.21
CA ARG A 459 -15.07 17.64 -18.96
C ARG A 459 -15.38 16.92 -17.64
N LEU A 460 -14.45 16.15 -17.10
CA LEU A 460 -14.63 15.37 -15.88
C LEU A 460 -14.33 16.21 -14.64
N THR A 461 -15.16 17.22 -14.37
CA THR A 461 -14.94 18.21 -13.31
C THR A 461 -14.94 17.65 -11.88
N ARG A 462 -15.49 16.44 -11.66
CA ARG A 462 -15.47 15.74 -10.36
C ARG A 462 -14.36 14.71 -10.22
N LEU A 463 -13.52 14.55 -11.25
CA LEU A 463 -12.43 13.61 -11.21
C LEU A 463 -11.47 13.96 -10.07
N ASN A 464 -11.13 12.97 -9.25
CA ASN A 464 -10.21 13.09 -8.12
C ASN A 464 -8.99 12.17 -8.30
N HIS A 465 -9.17 11.02 -8.96
CA HIS A 465 -8.14 10.02 -9.16
C HIS A 465 -8.06 9.63 -10.64
N LEU A 466 -6.86 9.73 -11.21
CA LEU A 466 -6.59 9.36 -12.60
C LEU A 466 -5.43 8.37 -12.67
N LEU A 467 -5.66 7.23 -13.32
CA LEU A 467 -4.64 6.27 -13.71
C LEU A 467 -4.73 6.03 -15.21
N LEU A 468 -3.69 6.41 -15.94
CA LEU A 468 -3.56 6.16 -17.37
C LEU A 468 -2.35 5.28 -17.62
N ARG A 469 -2.57 4.14 -18.27
CA ARG A 469 -1.52 3.21 -18.69
C ARG A 469 -1.56 2.99 -20.20
N GLY A 470 -0.48 3.36 -20.86
CA GLY A 470 -0.31 3.16 -22.29
C GLY A 470 0.09 1.74 -22.65
N ASN A 471 0.26 1.52 -23.96
CA ASN A 471 0.68 0.24 -24.54
C ASN A 471 2.17 0.21 -24.92
N HIS A 472 2.95 1.23 -24.52
CA HIS A 472 4.34 1.31 -24.88
C HIS A 472 5.16 0.32 -24.03
N ILE A 473 5.48 -0.84 -24.61
CA ILE A 473 6.53 -1.70 -24.05
C ILE A 473 7.87 -1.09 -24.48
N PRO A 474 8.76 -0.73 -23.54
CA PRO A 474 10.08 -0.21 -23.88
C PRO A 474 10.82 -1.11 -24.88
N GLY A 475 11.25 -0.55 -26.01
CA GLY A 475 11.94 -1.27 -27.08
C GLY A 475 11.04 -1.94 -28.12
N SER A 476 9.72 -1.93 -27.93
CA SER A 476 8.76 -2.28 -29.00
C SER A 476 8.38 -1.02 -29.79
N LYS A 477 8.09 -1.17 -31.09
CA LYS A 477 7.43 -0.06 -31.80
C LYS A 477 6.08 0.20 -31.12
N PRO A 478 5.78 1.44 -30.70
CA PRO A 478 4.50 1.75 -30.10
C PRO A 478 3.39 1.28 -31.05
N ARG A 479 2.37 0.61 -30.51
CA ARG A 479 1.21 0.18 -31.31
C ARG A 479 0.41 1.36 -31.86
N PHE A 480 0.64 2.58 -31.35
CA PHE A 480 -0.08 3.79 -31.70
C PHE A 480 0.93 4.93 -31.95
N ASP A 481 0.91 5.49 -33.15
CA ASP A 481 1.91 6.46 -33.64
C ASP A 481 1.73 7.91 -33.10
N ARG A 482 0.99 8.14 -32.01
CA ARG A 482 0.65 9.51 -31.57
C ARG A 482 0.85 9.73 -30.07
N ALA A 483 1.70 10.70 -29.75
CA ALA A 483 1.88 11.22 -28.41
C ALA A 483 0.60 11.90 -27.88
N GLN A 484 0.37 11.75 -26.57
CA GLN A 484 -0.93 11.99 -25.95
C GLN A 484 -0.96 13.28 -25.14
N ARG A 485 -2.08 14.00 -25.20
CA ARG A 485 -2.31 15.21 -24.42
C ARG A 485 -3.05 14.89 -23.12
N VAL A 486 -2.46 15.23 -21.99
CA VAL A 486 -3.04 15.07 -20.64
C VAL A 486 -3.07 16.43 -19.94
N VAL A 487 -4.19 17.14 -20.10
CA VAL A 487 -4.42 18.46 -19.50
C VAL A 487 -5.66 18.40 -18.62
N ILE A 488 -5.50 18.85 -17.37
CA ILE A 488 -6.55 18.80 -16.36
C ILE A 488 -6.62 20.18 -15.70
N GLY A 489 -7.79 20.83 -15.84
CA GLY A 489 -8.00 22.22 -15.41
C GLY A 489 -8.19 22.42 -13.91
N HIS A 490 -8.26 21.35 -13.12
CA HIS A 490 -8.47 21.40 -11.67
C HIS A 490 -7.48 20.48 -10.94
N ARG A 491 -7.34 20.69 -9.62
CA ARG A 491 -6.43 19.91 -8.77
C ARG A 491 -7.04 18.54 -8.44
N LEU A 492 -6.28 17.48 -8.65
CA LEU A 492 -6.63 16.10 -8.32
C LEU A 492 -6.04 15.68 -6.97
N LYS A 493 -6.49 14.54 -6.43
CA LYS A 493 -5.84 13.89 -5.29
C LYS A 493 -4.64 13.05 -5.75
N SER A 494 -4.82 12.25 -6.81
CA SER A 494 -3.75 11.41 -7.34
C SER A 494 -3.79 11.28 -8.86
N VAL A 495 -2.63 11.34 -9.50
CA VAL A 495 -2.42 11.08 -10.94
C VAL A 495 -1.32 10.06 -11.11
N THR A 496 -1.58 9.00 -11.87
CA THR A 496 -0.57 8.04 -12.29
C THR A 496 -0.57 7.93 -13.81
N LEU A 497 0.59 8.18 -14.42
CA LEU A 497 0.85 8.01 -15.85
C LEU A 497 1.88 6.90 -16.00
N ASP A 498 1.61 5.89 -16.83
CA ASP A 498 2.48 4.72 -16.96
C ASP A 498 2.61 4.27 -18.42
N SER A 499 3.84 4.15 -18.91
CA SER A 499 4.14 3.54 -20.21
C SER A 499 3.43 4.27 -21.37
N MET A 500 3.52 5.60 -21.37
CA MET A 500 2.84 6.51 -22.32
C MET A 500 3.84 7.41 -23.05
N GLU A 501 3.54 7.76 -24.30
CA GLU A 501 4.17 8.88 -25.00
C GLU A 501 3.27 10.10 -24.88
N LEU A 502 3.79 11.22 -24.37
CA LEU A 502 3.00 12.39 -23.97
C LEU A 502 3.43 13.64 -24.74
N SER A 503 2.50 14.26 -25.47
CA SER A 503 2.76 15.49 -26.23
C SER A 503 2.63 16.73 -25.37
N GLU A 504 1.61 16.81 -24.52
CA GLU A 504 1.40 17.93 -23.61
C GLU A 504 0.90 17.40 -22.26
N VAL A 505 1.53 17.86 -21.17
CA VAL A 505 1.14 17.50 -19.81
C VAL A 505 1.01 18.75 -18.97
N SER A 506 -0.20 18.98 -18.44
CA SER A 506 -0.46 20.03 -17.46
C SER A 506 -1.39 19.48 -16.38
N ILE A 507 -0.80 19.17 -15.23
CA ILE A 507 -1.49 18.52 -14.11
C ILE A 507 -1.17 19.22 -12.79
N SER A 508 -2.18 19.33 -11.93
CA SER A 508 -2.02 19.65 -10.52
C SER A 508 -2.66 18.56 -9.69
N SER A 509 -1.92 18.00 -8.74
CA SER A 509 -2.38 16.91 -7.89
C SER A 509 -1.70 16.97 -6.52
N ASP A 510 -2.20 16.27 -5.50
CA ASP A 510 -1.42 16.06 -4.28
C ASP A 510 -0.29 15.05 -4.55
N GLU A 511 -0.61 14.00 -5.31
CA GLU A 511 0.31 12.94 -5.67
C GLU A 511 0.37 12.76 -7.18
N VAL A 512 1.59 12.69 -7.72
CA VAL A 512 1.84 12.41 -9.13
C VAL A 512 2.85 11.29 -9.26
N THR A 513 2.52 10.28 -10.04
CA THR A 513 3.36 9.14 -10.30
C THR A 513 3.55 8.99 -11.81
N ILE A 514 4.81 8.96 -12.28
CA ILE A 514 5.16 8.89 -13.70
C ILE A 514 6.09 7.70 -13.93
N HIS A 515 5.62 6.67 -14.61
CA HIS A 515 6.37 5.46 -14.90
C HIS A 515 6.59 5.31 -16.40
N ASN A 516 7.83 5.07 -16.85
CA ASN A 516 8.14 4.71 -18.25
C ASN A 516 7.48 5.64 -19.30
N CYS A 517 7.32 6.92 -18.99
CA CYS A 517 6.73 7.90 -19.91
C CYS A 517 7.83 8.63 -20.70
N SER A 518 7.54 8.92 -21.97
CA SER A 518 8.31 9.88 -22.77
C SER A 518 7.50 11.16 -22.96
N PHE A 519 8.19 12.29 -23.07
CA PHE A 519 7.57 13.60 -23.21
C PHE A 519 8.15 14.32 -24.43
N GLU A 520 7.30 14.75 -25.36
CA GLU A 520 7.72 15.59 -26.48
C GLU A 520 8.03 17.01 -26.01
N ASN A 521 7.23 17.52 -25.07
CA ASN A 521 7.38 18.85 -24.49
C ASN A 521 7.70 18.78 -22.99
N THR A 522 8.16 19.91 -22.42
CA THR A 522 8.41 20.00 -20.97
C THR A 522 7.08 19.89 -20.21
N PRO A 523 6.91 18.91 -19.30
CA PRO A 523 5.66 18.75 -18.57
C PRO A 523 5.50 19.82 -17.48
N ARG A 524 4.27 20.30 -17.31
CA ARG A 524 3.89 21.25 -16.23
C ARG A 524 3.21 20.48 -15.11
N ILE A 525 3.92 20.27 -14.01
CA ILE A 525 3.46 19.41 -12.92
C ILE A 525 3.52 20.18 -11.60
N ARG A 526 2.39 20.27 -10.90
CA ARG A 526 2.33 20.79 -9.53
C ARG A 526 1.85 19.70 -8.60
N ALA A 527 2.75 19.15 -7.80
CA ALA A 527 2.50 18.05 -6.88
C ALA A 527 2.95 18.38 -5.44
N THR A 528 2.41 17.69 -4.43
CA THR A 528 3.09 17.63 -3.12
C THR A 528 4.17 16.56 -3.20
N ILE A 529 3.80 15.37 -3.67
CA ILE A 529 4.69 14.21 -3.86
C ILE A 529 4.76 13.86 -5.35
N LEU A 530 5.96 13.79 -5.91
CA LEU A 530 6.23 13.32 -7.26
C LEU A 530 7.08 12.05 -7.20
N THR A 531 6.55 10.92 -7.68
CA THR A 531 7.29 9.67 -7.87
C THR A 531 7.56 9.47 -9.36
N SER A 532 8.83 9.49 -9.76
CA SER A 532 9.27 9.35 -11.15
C SER A 532 10.54 8.50 -11.23
N PRO A 533 10.42 7.19 -11.44
CA PRO A 533 11.56 6.28 -11.57
C PRO A 533 12.69 6.72 -12.48
N GLY A 534 12.35 7.21 -13.67
CA GLY A 534 13.28 7.78 -14.63
C GLY A 534 12.95 9.25 -14.82
N MET A 535 13.72 10.14 -14.18
CA MET A 535 13.64 11.57 -14.47
C MET A 535 14.48 11.91 -15.70
N ASP A 536 14.03 11.47 -16.88
CA ASP A 536 14.70 11.80 -18.15
C ASP A 536 14.11 13.07 -18.83
N PHE A 537 13.13 13.73 -18.21
CA PHE A 537 12.48 14.93 -18.73
C PHE A 537 12.93 16.22 -18.04
N ASN A 538 12.66 17.37 -18.69
CA ASN A 538 12.97 18.68 -18.14
C ASN A 538 12.08 19.00 -16.93
N THR A 539 12.70 19.45 -15.84
CA THR A 539 12.05 19.74 -14.55
C THR A 539 11.78 21.22 -14.33
N SER A 540 12.07 22.11 -15.29
CA SER A 540 11.93 23.57 -15.12
C SER A 540 10.52 24.01 -14.71
N ASP A 541 9.48 23.31 -15.19
CA ASP A 541 8.07 23.62 -14.91
C ASP A 541 7.45 22.62 -13.92
N VAL A 542 8.28 21.86 -13.21
CA VAL A 542 7.86 20.91 -12.18
C VAL A 542 8.01 21.57 -10.82
N VAL A 543 6.96 21.48 -10.01
CA VAL A 543 6.94 21.95 -8.63
C VAL A 543 6.47 20.79 -7.75
N CYS A 544 7.36 20.27 -6.92
CA CYS A 544 7.04 19.29 -5.87
C CYS A 544 7.82 19.57 -4.58
N ARG A 545 7.34 19.01 -3.46
CA ARG A 545 8.01 19.08 -2.15
C ARG A 545 8.72 17.78 -1.80
N GLU A 546 8.18 16.65 -2.21
CA GLU A 546 8.84 15.36 -2.16
C GLU A 546 9.06 14.83 -3.58
N LEU A 547 10.28 14.37 -3.85
CA LEU A 547 10.66 13.74 -5.11
C LEU A 547 11.22 12.34 -4.81
N GLU A 548 10.58 11.32 -5.37
CA GLU A 548 11.08 9.95 -5.37
C GLU A 548 11.49 9.53 -6.80
N CYS A 549 12.71 9.08 -7.00
CA CYS A 549 13.21 8.59 -8.29
C CYS A 549 14.03 7.30 -8.13
N TRP A 550 14.18 6.49 -9.18
CA TRP A 550 14.97 5.25 -9.13
C TRP A 550 16.38 5.40 -9.69
N SER A 551 16.78 6.62 -10.01
CA SER A 551 18.15 6.95 -10.36
C SER A 551 18.39 8.40 -10.05
N MET A 552 19.64 8.76 -9.83
CA MET A 552 20.03 10.15 -9.74
C MET A 552 19.49 10.93 -10.95
N PRO A 553 18.74 12.03 -10.74
CA PRO A 553 18.24 12.82 -11.86
C PRO A 553 19.44 13.40 -12.62
N LYS A 554 19.49 13.16 -13.93
CA LYS A 554 20.53 13.71 -14.82
C LYS A 554 20.39 15.23 -15.01
N ARG A 555 19.22 15.77 -14.68
CA ARG A 555 18.86 17.18 -14.77
C ARG A 555 18.67 17.75 -13.37
N ALA A 556 18.51 19.07 -13.27
CA ALA A 556 18.28 19.74 -12.00
C ALA A 556 17.05 19.16 -11.26
N VAL A 557 17.17 19.00 -9.94
CA VAL A 557 16.03 18.71 -9.06
C VAL A 557 15.13 19.97 -9.04
N PRO A 558 13.80 19.85 -8.85
CA PRO A 558 12.97 21.04 -8.66
C PRO A 558 13.38 21.84 -7.41
N GLN A 559 13.44 23.17 -7.52
CA GLN A 559 13.90 24.06 -6.44
C GLN A 559 13.05 24.02 -5.15
N MET A 560 11.82 23.51 -5.26
CA MET A 560 10.86 23.45 -4.15
C MET A 560 10.96 22.16 -3.32
N VAL A 561 11.83 21.23 -3.71
CA VAL A 561 11.99 19.92 -3.05
C VAL A 561 12.56 20.11 -1.64
N GLU A 562 11.83 19.56 -0.66
CA GLU A 562 12.18 19.46 0.76
C GLU A 562 12.72 18.06 1.10
N LYS A 563 12.25 17.02 0.39
CA LYS A 563 12.67 15.62 0.57
C LYS A 563 12.98 14.96 -0.77
N LEU A 564 14.17 14.40 -0.89
CA LEU A 564 14.60 13.63 -2.07
C LEU A 564 14.82 12.16 -1.67
N ILE A 565 14.20 11.24 -2.40
CA ILE A 565 14.41 9.80 -2.29
C ILE A 565 14.93 9.30 -3.63
N VAL A 566 16.11 8.68 -3.62
CA VAL A 566 16.73 8.03 -4.77
C VAL A 566 16.85 6.55 -4.44
N ASP A 567 16.13 5.70 -5.16
CA ASP A 567 16.09 4.25 -4.93
C ASP A 567 16.50 3.47 -6.18
N GLU A 568 17.81 3.38 -6.43
CA GLU A 568 18.39 2.63 -7.54
C GLU A 568 18.24 1.12 -7.38
N TYR A 569 18.01 0.63 -6.16
CA TYR A 569 17.77 -0.79 -5.94
C TYR A 569 16.45 -1.25 -6.59
N LYS A 570 15.39 -0.43 -6.49
CA LYS A 570 14.13 -0.67 -7.21
C LYS A 570 14.35 -0.83 -8.71
N ARG A 571 15.22 0.00 -9.31
CA ARG A 571 15.61 -0.13 -10.73
C ARG A 571 16.26 -1.47 -11.02
N TYR A 572 17.22 -1.92 -10.20
CA TYR A 572 17.89 -3.20 -10.39
C TYR A 572 16.90 -4.39 -10.37
N ARG A 573 15.99 -4.43 -9.40
CA ARG A 573 14.97 -5.50 -9.32
C ARG A 573 14.05 -5.55 -10.54
N VAL A 574 13.57 -4.41 -11.00
CA VAL A 574 12.70 -4.35 -12.19
C VAL A 574 13.48 -4.70 -13.46
N LEU A 575 14.77 -4.36 -13.52
CA LEU A 575 15.63 -4.50 -14.70
C LEU A 575 16.55 -5.73 -14.71
N HIS A 576 16.21 -6.84 -14.02
CA HIS A 576 16.88 -8.15 -14.28
C HIS A 576 16.72 -8.64 -15.74
N SER A 577 16.06 -7.85 -16.60
CA SER A 577 16.11 -7.99 -18.05
C SER A 577 17.49 -7.58 -18.60
N PRO A 578 18.18 -8.45 -19.36
CA PRO A 578 19.51 -8.19 -19.95
C PRO A 578 19.56 -7.05 -20.99
N PHE A 579 18.46 -6.32 -21.20
CA PHE A 579 18.27 -5.33 -22.26
C PHE A 579 18.50 -3.87 -21.84
N TYR A 580 18.76 -3.57 -20.57
CA TYR A 580 18.96 -2.18 -20.14
C TYR A 580 20.44 -1.80 -20.06
N GLY A 581 20.80 -0.76 -20.81
CA GLY A 581 22.16 -0.25 -20.98
C GLY A 581 22.85 0.19 -19.69
N ARG A 582 24.17 0.34 -19.77
CA ARG A 582 25.07 0.76 -18.69
C ARG A 582 24.45 1.90 -17.88
N LEU A 583 24.49 1.77 -16.55
CA LEU A 583 24.25 2.89 -15.63
C LEU A 583 25.07 4.08 -16.14
N SER A 584 24.40 5.20 -16.41
CA SER A 584 25.11 6.47 -16.61
C SER A 584 26.03 6.67 -15.42
N ASP A 585 27.23 7.20 -15.67
CA ASP A 585 28.30 7.34 -14.69
C ASP A 585 28.25 8.77 -14.11
N PRO A 586 27.46 9.06 -13.06
CA PRO A 586 27.48 10.37 -12.44
C PRO A 586 28.75 10.48 -11.58
N SER A 587 29.80 11.06 -12.14
CA SER A 587 31.04 11.38 -11.41
C SER A 587 30.84 12.44 -10.31
N SER A 588 29.71 13.15 -10.29
CA SER A 588 29.32 14.07 -9.22
C SER A 588 27.81 14.31 -9.18
N PHE A 589 27.27 14.49 -7.98
CA PHE A 589 25.90 14.90 -7.75
C PHE A 589 25.90 16.07 -6.75
N VAL A 590 25.54 17.24 -7.25
CA VAL A 590 25.69 18.51 -6.53
C VAL A 590 24.31 19.06 -6.19
N LEU A 591 23.99 19.09 -4.91
CA LEU A 591 22.75 19.58 -4.33
C LEU A 591 22.96 20.78 -3.39
N ASP A 592 24.08 21.49 -3.49
CA ASP A 592 24.38 22.66 -2.65
C ASP A 592 23.45 23.85 -2.87
N GLY A 593 22.94 24.04 -4.10
CA GLY A 593 22.01 25.12 -4.46
C GLY A 593 20.54 24.94 -4.03
N TYR A 594 20.18 23.87 -3.31
CA TYR A 594 18.79 23.56 -2.96
C TYR A 594 18.46 23.91 -1.51
N ASN A 595 18.27 25.20 -1.23
CA ASN A 595 18.07 25.75 0.13
C ASN A 595 16.83 25.25 0.88
N ARG A 596 15.91 24.54 0.21
CA ARG A 596 14.73 23.94 0.81
C ARG A 596 14.92 22.47 1.17
N LEU A 597 15.96 21.83 0.65
CA LEU A 597 16.20 20.41 0.83
C LEU A 597 16.61 20.14 2.28
N ARG A 598 15.81 19.32 2.97
CA ARG A 598 15.98 18.98 4.39
C ARG A 598 16.29 17.50 4.59
N SER A 599 15.83 16.64 3.69
CA SER A 599 15.99 15.20 3.79
C SER A 599 16.44 14.60 2.47
N VAL A 600 17.48 13.77 2.52
CA VAL A 600 17.93 12.97 1.38
C VAL A 600 18.05 11.51 1.79
N PHE A 601 17.43 10.64 1.01
CA PHE A 601 17.63 9.20 1.09
C PHE A 601 18.19 8.70 -0.23
N VAL A 602 19.38 8.09 -0.20
CA VAL A 602 19.99 7.43 -1.35
C VAL A 602 20.13 5.95 -1.03
N HIS A 603 19.41 5.14 -1.79
CA HIS A 603 19.45 3.68 -1.75
C HIS A 603 19.89 3.20 -3.13
N GLY A 604 21.03 2.51 -3.24
CA GLY A 604 21.56 2.12 -4.54
C GLY A 604 22.85 1.33 -4.47
N TYR A 605 23.22 0.77 -5.62
CA TYR A 605 24.39 -0.09 -5.82
C TYR A 605 25.62 0.78 -6.15
N ALA A 606 26.75 0.58 -5.46
CA ALA A 606 28.02 1.19 -5.85
C ALA A 606 28.32 0.77 -7.29
N PRO A 607 28.67 1.68 -8.21
CA PRO A 607 29.20 1.19 -9.46
C PRO A 607 30.49 0.41 -9.21
N LYS A 608 30.93 -0.28 -10.26
CA LYS A 608 32.16 -1.06 -10.31
C LYS A 608 33.31 -0.38 -9.54
N LYS A 609 34.03 -1.17 -8.72
CA LYS A 609 35.23 -0.76 -7.96
C LYS A 609 36.06 0.27 -8.73
N GLY A 610 36.28 1.45 -8.15
CA GLY A 610 37.21 2.47 -8.67
C GLY A 610 36.60 3.84 -9.04
N LEU A 611 35.28 4.04 -8.92
CA LEU A 611 34.66 5.35 -9.15
C LEU A 611 34.50 6.14 -7.84
N SER A 612 35.02 7.38 -7.81
CA SER A 612 34.81 8.32 -6.70
C SER A 612 33.52 9.11 -6.90
N TYR A 613 32.60 9.02 -5.95
CA TYR A 613 31.38 9.83 -5.96
C TYR A 613 31.58 11.08 -5.13
N LYS A 614 31.26 12.25 -5.70
CA LYS A 614 31.17 13.48 -4.92
C LYS A 614 29.70 13.84 -4.73
N LEU A 615 29.23 13.74 -3.50
CA LEU A 615 27.88 14.14 -3.10
C LEU A 615 28.00 15.47 -2.34
N SER A 616 27.56 16.57 -2.94
CA SER A 616 27.50 17.86 -2.25
C SER A 616 26.06 18.15 -1.84
N PHE A 617 25.82 18.55 -0.59
CA PHE A 617 24.48 18.86 -0.07
C PHE A 617 24.37 20.31 0.43
N ALA A 618 23.15 20.86 0.36
CA ALA A 618 22.82 22.18 0.89
C ALA A 618 22.97 22.25 2.42
N ALA A 619 23.25 23.45 2.93
CA ALA A 619 23.36 23.70 4.37
C ALA A 619 22.04 23.48 5.14
N SER A 620 20.90 23.52 4.47
CA SER A 620 19.56 23.27 5.03
C SER A 620 19.28 21.81 5.37
N MET A 621 20.18 20.90 5.01
CA MET A 621 19.97 19.47 5.13
C MET A 621 20.07 19.02 6.59
N LYS A 622 19.03 18.30 7.05
CA LYS A 622 18.88 17.81 8.42
C LYS A 622 18.99 16.30 8.52
N HIS A 623 18.51 15.57 7.52
CA HIS A 623 18.45 14.11 7.54
C HIS A 623 19.12 13.53 6.29
N LEU A 624 20.12 12.67 6.49
CA LEU A 624 20.84 11.99 5.41
C LEU A 624 20.83 10.49 5.62
N ARG A 625 20.47 9.74 4.58
CA ARG A 625 20.46 8.28 4.59
C ARG A 625 21.11 7.70 3.36
N ILE A 626 21.99 6.73 3.58
CA ILE A 626 22.82 6.15 2.54
C ILE A 626 22.92 4.64 2.70
N GLY A 627 22.41 3.89 1.71
CA GLY A 627 22.41 2.43 1.69
C GLY A 627 23.79 1.78 1.47
N VAL A 628 23.87 0.47 1.75
CA VAL A 628 25.10 -0.35 1.97
C VAL A 628 26.16 -0.19 0.88
N GLU A 629 25.71 0.05 -0.35
CA GLU A 629 26.58 0.02 -1.50
C GLU A 629 26.74 1.40 -2.13
N ALA A 630 25.96 2.43 -1.77
CA ALA A 630 25.94 3.68 -2.53
C ALA A 630 27.25 4.51 -2.47
N LEU A 631 28.13 4.28 -1.50
CA LEU A 631 29.35 5.08 -1.29
C LEU A 631 30.62 4.47 -1.88
N GLY A 632 30.71 3.14 -1.99
CA GLY A 632 32.00 2.47 -2.22
C GLY A 632 33.09 2.94 -1.22
N ASN A 633 34.36 2.62 -1.49
CA ASN A 633 35.47 3.04 -0.62
C ASN A 633 35.95 4.48 -0.89
N SER A 634 35.39 5.15 -1.90
CA SER A 634 35.92 6.39 -2.49
C SER A 634 34.90 7.52 -2.63
N ALA A 635 33.70 7.38 -2.07
CA ALA A 635 32.77 8.50 -2.01
C ALA A 635 33.24 9.55 -1.00
N GLU A 636 33.03 10.79 -1.39
CA GLU A 636 33.26 11.99 -0.60
C GLU A 636 31.94 12.75 -0.53
N ILE A 637 31.42 12.89 0.69
CA ILE A 637 30.27 13.73 0.97
C ILE A 637 30.79 15.10 1.40
N ARG A 638 30.17 16.16 0.88
CA ARG A 638 30.45 17.54 1.25
C ARG A 638 29.17 18.27 1.59
N PHE A 639 29.25 19.19 2.53
CA PHE A 639 28.19 20.14 2.82
C PHE A 639 28.65 21.53 2.38
N ALA A 640 27.73 22.34 1.86
CA ALA A 640 28.04 23.71 1.43
C ALA A 640 28.62 24.56 2.57
N GLU A 641 28.19 24.29 3.81
CA GLU A 641 28.63 24.97 5.04
C GLU A 641 28.76 23.95 6.20
N HIS A 642 28.90 24.43 7.44
CA HIS A 642 28.85 23.56 8.63
C HIS A 642 27.48 22.88 8.72
N THR A 643 27.50 21.55 8.71
CA THR A 643 26.27 20.76 8.65
C THR A 643 25.46 20.86 9.95
N GLN A 644 24.14 20.99 9.83
CA GLN A 644 23.16 20.91 10.93
C GLN A 644 22.41 19.58 10.88
N LEU A 645 23.14 18.50 10.58
CA LEU A 645 22.57 17.16 10.56
C LEU A 645 21.99 16.82 11.93
N GLU A 646 20.70 16.48 11.93
CA GLU A 646 19.97 15.95 13.07
C GLU A 646 19.99 14.42 13.05
N HIS A 647 20.07 13.81 11.85
CA HIS A 647 20.10 12.37 11.67
C HIS A 647 20.99 11.91 10.51
N LEU A 648 21.83 10.90 10.76
CA LEU A 648 22.65 10.22 9.74
C LEU A 648 22.47 8.70 9.81
N GLU A 649 22.10 8.10 8.68
CA GLU A 649 22.09 6.67 8.49
C GLU A 649 23.07 6.30 7.38
N CYS A 650 24.09 5.50 7.69
CA CYS A 650 25.09 5.10 6.69
C CYS A 650 25.38 3.61 6.84
N TRP A 651 25.11 2.87 5.77
CA TRP A 651 25.25 1.42 5.74
C TRP A 651 26.58 0.97 5.11
N ALA A 652 27.32 1.90 4.52
CA ALA A 652 28.70 1.68 4.09
C ALA A 652 29.67 1.99 5.24
N LEU A 653 30.85 1.36 5.21
CA LEU A 653 31.98 1.84 5.99
C LEU A 653 32.41 3.20 5.45
N ALA A 654 32.14 4.24 6.23
CA ALA A 654 32.58 5.58 5.91
C ALA A 654 33.21 6.22 7.15
N SER A 655 34.40 6.77 6.99
CA SER A 655 35.02 7.62 8.00
C SER A 655 34.25 8.95 8.11
N LYS A 656 34.46 9.69 9.19
CA LYS A 656 33.88 11.04 9.35
C LYS A 656 34.29 11.97 8.19
N GLU A 657 35.55 11.84 7.75
CA GLU A 657 36.09 12.59 6.62
C GLU A 657 35.38 12.25 5.32
N GLN A 658 35.14 10.96 5.05
CA GLN A 658 34.37 10.52 3.87
C GLN A 658 32.92 11.01 3.92
N LEU A 659 32.34 11.10 5.11
CA LEU A 659 31.00 11.63 5.34
C LEU A 659 30.94 13.17 5.34
N GLY A 660 32.10 13.85 5.27
CA GLY A 660 32.16 15.31 5.31
C GLY A 660 31.68 15.92 6.62
N ILE A 661 31.72 15.16 7.72
CA ILE A 661 31.25 15.60 9.04
C ILE A 661 32.42 15.77 10.01
N THR A 662 32.35 16.78 10.87
CA THR A 662 33.30 16.98 11.97
C THR A 662 32.86 16.20 13.23
N GLU A 663 31.55 16.18 13.48
CA GLU A 663 30.91 15.50 14.60
C GLU A 663 29.74 14.65 14.12
N TYR A 664 29.45 13.56 14.82
CA TYR A 664 28.27 12.74 14.51
C TYR A 664 27.01 13.48 14.98
N PRO A 665 25.91 13.42 14.22
CA PRO A 665 24.66 14.02 14.63
C PRO A 665 24.07 13.31 15.87
N PRO A 666 23.12 13.94 16.56
CA PRO A 666 22.47 13.35 17.74
C PRO A 666 21.88 11.96 17.51
N SER A 667 21.38 11.70 16.29
CA SER A 667 20.87 10.40 15.86
C SER A 667 21.73 9.81 14.75
N CYS A 668 22.48 8.74 15.03
CA CYS A 668 23.28 8.04 14.02
C CYS A 668 23.06 6.52 14.03
N TYR A 669 22.96 5.90 12.85
CA TYR A 669 22.84 4.45 12.71
C TYR A 669 23.81 3.89 11.66
N PHE A 670 24.54 2.84 12.06
CA PHE A 670 25.43 2.04 11.23
C PHE A 670 25.13 0.56 11.52
N PRO A 671 24.64 -0.23 10.54
CA PRO A 671 24.37 -1.64 10.76
C PRO A 671 25.64 -2.38 11.22
N GLN A 672 25.57 -3.08 12.36
CA GLN A 672 26.66 -3.93 12.86
C GLN A 672 26.93 -5.07 11.86
N GLY A 673 28.17 -5.17 11.38
CA GLY A 673 28.58 -6.25 10.47
C GLY A 673 29.79 -5.93 9.59
N VAL A 674 30.14 -4.65 9.44
CA VAL A 674 31.34 -4.29 8.69
C VAL A 674 32.51 -4.14 9.65
N ARG A 675 33.29 -5.22 9.79
CA ARG A 675 34.60 -5.18 10.45
C ARG A 675 35.43 -4.07 9.78
N THR A 676 35.86 -3.09 10.54
CA THR A 676 36.93 -2.21 10.09
C THR A 676 38.22 -3.04 9.98
N GLU A 677 39.07 -2.74 8.99
CA GLU A 677 40.39 -3.38 8.85
C GLU A 677 41.28 -3.23 10.10
N THR A 678 40.89 -2.36 11.04
CA THR A 678 41.62 -2.10 12.28
C THR A 678 41.23 -3.02 13.45
N GLY A 679 40.29 -3.96 13.29
CA GLY A 679 39.94 -4.93 14.34
C GLY A 679 39.41 -4.31 15.65
N THR A 680 39.03 -3.03 15.60
CA THR A 680 38.37 -2.36 16.72
C THR A 680 36.87 -2.49 16.49
N ASP A 681 36.24 -3.34 17.30
CA ASP A 681 34.79 -3.43 17.36
C ASP A 681 34.24 -2.02 17.59
N TYR A 682 33.48 -1.51 16.63
CA TYR A 682 32.61 -0.36 16.90
C TYR A 682 31.74 -0.75 18.09
N PRO A 683 31.55 0.13 19.09
CA PRO A 683 30.53 -0.08 20.09
C PRO A 683 29.18 0.10 19.39
N GLY A 684 28.74 -0.89 18.63
CA GLY A 684 27.41 -0.84 18.06
C GLY A 684 26.45 -0.80 19.24
N LEU A 685 25.66 0.28 19.27
CA LEU A 685 24.73 0.64 20.33
C LEU A 685 25.16 0.13 21.72
N GLN A 686 26.12 0.81 22.34
CA GLN A 686 26.15 0.79 23.80
C GLN A 686 24.88 1.50 24.31
N GLU A 687 23.80 0.72 24.48
CA GLU A 687 22.59 1.11 25.23
C GLU A 687 22.94 1.64 26.64
N SER A 688 24.17 1.41 27.13
CA SER A 688 24.68 1.90 28.41
C SER A 688 24.85 3.42 28.51
N LYS A 689 25.07 4.17 27.42
CA LYS A 689 25.16 5.65 27.50
C LYS A 689 23.81 6.36 27.53
N LEU A 690 22.73 5.72 27.06
CA LEU A 690 21.38 6.28 27.11
C LEU A 690 20.78 6.33 28.53
N ARG A 691 21.34 5.57 29.48
CA ARG A 691 20.94 5.63 30.90
C ARG A 691 21.59 6.78 31.70
N GLN A 692 22.64 7.42 31.20
CA GLN A 692 23.32 8.49 31.95
C GLN A 692 22.70 9.88 31.77
N HIS A 693 21.89 10.11 30.72
CA HIS A 693 21.18 11.40 30.53
C HIS A 693 19.70 11.39 30.95
N SER A 694 19.18 10.27 31.43
CA SER A 694 17.81 10.15 31.97
C SER A 694 17.73 10.27 33.50
N ARG A 695 18.83 10.68 34.14
CA ARG A 695 18.90 11.16 35.54
C ARG A 695 19.59 12.52 35.62
N MET A 696 19.05 13.49 34.89
CA MET A 696 19.23 14.92 35.17
C MET A 696 17.89 15.64 35.00
#